data_AF-A0A0Q7JVQ0-F1
#
_entry.id   AF-A0A0Q7JVQ0-F1
#
_cell.length_a   1.000
_cell.length_b   1.000
_cell.length_c   1.000
_cell.angle_alpha   90.00
_cell.angle_beta   90.00
_cell.angle_gamma   90.00
#
_symmetry.space_group_name_H-M   'P 1'
#
loop_
_entity.id
_entity.type
_entity.pdbx_description
1 polymer ?
#
loop_
_entity_poly.entity_id
_entity_poly.type
_entity_poly.pdbx_seq_one_letter_code
_entity_poly.pdbx_strand_id
1 'polypeptide(L)'
;MKITKKRIGIMTLAVGIIVASLASAPAPARADIVWDHWQKAESLRASGNKDEAVPHWKFLANHYASTGEWENAALFNGNLAAYYDTIGDYDQAISFYESENEYWVKAGKDWGAVKLQRADQIRTTIELYRQDRNETTVQQLALPKNSQLAKFEPTYGTYLGVYSEQDPKVGNIFTKMETVYGKKHAIYLAYAHWGQEFPAMYAKRAKDAGGALQIAWEPDDGLDPVTDGTYLRKWAQDAKAAGIPIFLRFAGEMNGAWVKWHGNPAQYIAKFRMLHDVFAAEAPNVAMVWSPGDVPANDIDPYYPGDAYVDWVGVSLYIEPYENGDPSLPSMISTSSVERLTRLYNTYADRKPLMLSETGVPHYAHSAGEDFTEWAKLNLQRLYEIMPYKYPRLKAITYFNVDQKMENAKNDYSLSTSSEIQNYYSKLIANPYLLSKVTDAAKPTDRVGYLPVDANHQAFTKQTKLIPFVKIPDVYIGKVEYILNGQVIASQTDLPYGLELRAGDVPEGSVIQIRVYNKAGKQTALRTFGLSSQVSVEIDGKEQKFEQAPVIVKGSTFTPLRAIFEAMGATVDYEAATRTVTAKKGSTTLRLTLDQKTVYVNGQAVQLDEPAQLVNGYTLAPARFVGETFGGKVAWDGTSRTVTITTK
;
A
#
# COMPACT_ATOMS: atom_id res chain seq x y z
N MET A 1 -44.62 18.46 -37.30
CA MET A 1 -44.90 19.91 -37.37
C MET A 1 -45.12 20.42 -35.95
N LYS A 2 -44.54 21.58 -35.61
CA LYS A 2 -44.34 22.14 -34.25
C LYS A 2 -45.64 22.43 -33.44
N ILE A 3 -45.48 22.54 -32.11
CA ILE A 3 -45.82 23.68 -31.19
C ILE A 3 -46.44 23.24 -29.83
N THR A 4 -45.60 23.23 -28.79
CA THR A 4 -45.66 23.94 -27.48
C THR A 4 -47.00 24.27 -26.75
N LYS A 5 -47.14 23.93 -25.44
CA LYS A 5 -47.14 24.82 -24.22
C LYS A 5 -47.89 24.27 -22.96
N LYS A 6 -47.16 24.30 -21.82
CA LYS A 6 -47.48 24.65 -20.39
C LYS A 6 -48.91 24.59 -19.78
N ARG A 7 -49.00 24.09 -18.52
CA ARG A 7 -49.62 24.67 -17.28
C ARG A 7 -49.46 23.65 -16.12
N ILE A 8 -48.76 23.90 -14.99
CA ILE A 8 -49.06 24.68 -13.76
C ILE A 8 -50.33 24.25 -12.98
N GLY A 9 -50.10 23.68 -11.79
CA GLY A 9 -50.76 24.04 -10.52
C GLY A 9 -51.88 23.11 -10.01
N ILE A 10 -51.77 22.64 -8.76
CA ILE A 10 -52.59 23.11 -7.61
C ILE A 10 -52.22 22.34 -6.32
N MET A 11 -51.85 23.10 -5.29
CA MET A 11 -51.81 22.74 -3.86
C MET A 11 -53.23 22.65 -3.31
N THR A 12 -53.53 21.61 -2.53
CA THR A 12 -54.83 21.47 -1.85
C THR A 12 -54.78 22.09 -0.47
N LEU A 13 -55.57 23.15 -0.27
CA LEU A 13 -55.84 23.80 1.01
C LEU A 13 -57.21 23.31 1.50
N ALA A 14 -57.29 22.72 2.69
CA ALA A 14 -58.55 22.39 3.35
C ALA A 14 -58.87 23.44 4.42
N VAL A 15 -60.04 24.08 4.30
CA VAL A 15 -60.61 25.01 5.29
C VAL A 15 -61.93 24.43 5.77
N GLY A 16 -62.02 24.19 7.09
CA GLY A 16 -63.24 23.86 7.82
C GLY A 16 -63.75 25.06 8.63
N ILE A 17 -65.07 25.09 8.82
CA ILE A 17 -65.94 26.22 9.20
C ILE A 17 -65.75 26.74 10.65
N ILE A 18 -66.02 28.04 10.80
CA ILE A 18 -65.98 28.87 12.02
C ILE A 18 -67.09 28.51 13.02
N VAL A 19 -66.72 28.39 14.31
CA VAL A 19 -67.61 28.64 15.46
C VAL A 19 -66.87 29.58 16.42
N ALA A 20 -67.48 30.71 16.75
CA ALA A 20 -66.95 31.69 17.68
C ALA A 20 -67.48 31.43 19.10
N SER A 21 -66.58 31.26 20.07
CA SER A 21 -66.89 31.46 21.49
C SER A 21 -65.63 31.74 22.31
N LEU A 22 -65.60 32.94 22.89
CA LEU A 22 -64.94 33.41 24.12
C LEU A 22 -63.42 33.22 24.27
N ALA A 23 -62.79 34.37 24.50
CA ALA A 23 -61.35 34.56 24.70
C ALA A 23 -60.74 33.66 25.78
N SER A 24 -59.88 32.75 25.35
CA SER A 24 -58.65 32.43 26.06
C SER A 24 -57.52 33.11 25.30
N ALA A 25 -56.71 33.93 25.97
CA ALA A 25 -55.52 34.51 25.37
C ALA A 25 -54.71 33.43 24.64
N PRO A 26 -54.27 33.64 23.39
CA PRO A 26 -53.46 32.64 22.72
C PRO A 26 -52.21 32.41 23.56
N ALA A 27 -51.95 31.16 23.93
CA ALA A 27 -50.64 30.77 24.41
C ALA A 27 -49.60 31.29 23.39
N PRO A 28 -48.48 31.90 23.83
CA PRO A 28 -47.52 32.46 22.91
C PRO A 28 -47.13 31.38 21.90
N ALA A 29 -47.33 31.67 20.62
CA ALA A 29 -46.89 30.79 19.54
C ALA A 29 -45.40 30.54 19.77
N ARG A 30 -45.04 29.30 20.12
CA ARG A 30 -43.63 28.90 20.17
C ARG A 30 -43.15 29.01 18.74
N ALA A 31 -42.24 29.96 18.48
CA ALA A 31 -41.48 29.99 17.26
C ALA A 31 -40.86 28.61 17.06
N ASP A 32 -41.05 28.03 15.87
CA ASP A 32 -40.43 26.76 15.53
C ASP A 32 -38.92 27.01 15.47
N ILE A 33 -38.22 26.60 16.52
CA ILE A 33 -36.77 26.82 16.67
C ILE A 33 -35.99 26.27 15.46
N VAL A 34 -36.50 25.22 14.80
CA VAL A 34 -35.89 24.66 13.60
C VAL A 34 -36.06 25.64 12.44
N TRP A 35 -37.26 26.18 12.26
CA TRP A 35 -37.55 27.19 11.24
C TRP A 35 -36.75 28.47 11.43
N ASP A 36 -36.60 28.96 12.67
CA ASP A 36 -35.81 30.15 12.98
C ASP A 36 -34.33 29.95 12.59
N HIS A 37 -33.76 28.80 12.95
CA HIS A 37 -32.40 28.44 12.55
C HIS A 37 -32.27 28.31 11.03
N TRP A 38 -33.26 27.73 10.36
CA TRP A 38 -33.26 27.57 8.90
C TRP A 38 -33.28 28.93 8.18
N GLN A 39 -34.22 29.81 8.54
CA GLN A 39 -34.33 31.15 7.96
C GLN A 39 -33.07 31.98 8.18
N LYS A 40 -32.51 31.90 9.40
CA LYS A 40 -31.27 32.62 9.73
C LYS A 40 -30.09 32.10 8.94
N ALA A 41 -29.92 30.78 8.86
CA ALA A 41 -28.85 30.15 8.08
C ALA A 41 -28.92 30.56 6.59
N GLU A 42 -30.11 30.55 6.01
CA GLU A 42 -30.31 30.89 4.60
C GLU A 42 -30.07 32.38 4.33
N SER A 43 -30.55 33.26 5.21
CA SER A 43 -30.27 34.70 5.12
C SER A 43 -28.78 35.01 5.18
N LEU A 44 -28.05 34.37 6.10
CA LEU A 44 -26.61 34.55 6.27
C LEU A 44 -25.82 33.98 5.09
N ARG A 45 -26.23 32.82 4.56
CA ARG A 45 -25.66 32.23 3.35
C ARG A 45 -25.83 33.17 2.14
N ALA A 46 -27.03 33.72 1.96
CA ALA A 46 -27.35 34.62 0.86
C ALA A 46 -26.61 35.96 0.94
N SER A 47 -26.34 36.45 2.15
CA SER A 47 -25.55 37.67 2.36
C SER A 47 -24.03 37.45 2.32
N GLY A 48 -23.57 36.21 2.15
CA GLY A 48 -22.14 35.86 2.14
C GLY A 48 -21.51 35.66 3.51
N ASN A 49 -22.25 35.84 4.61
CA ASN A 49 -21.80 35.67 6.00
C ASN A 49 -21.85 34.20 6.42
N LYS A 50 -21.17 33.33 5.68
CA LYS A 50 -21.25 31.87 5.84
C LYS A 50 -20.68 31.40 7.18
N ASP A 51 -19.72 32.11 7.75
CA ASP A 51 -19.15 31.86 9.07
C ASP A 51 -20.20 31.99 10.18
N GLU A 52 -21.03 33.04 10.12
CA GLU A 52 -22.16 33.22 11.04
C GLU A 52 -23.26 32.16 10.83
N ALA A 53 -23.35 31.55 9.64
CA ALA A 53 -24.33 30.49 9.34
C ALA A 53 -23.94 29.13 9.95
N VAL A 54 -22.65 28.89 10.25
CA VAL A 54 -22.13 27.61 10.73
C VAL A 54 -22.84 27.09 11.98
N PRO A 55 -23.05 27.88 13.06
CA PRO A 55 -23.76 27.40 14.25
C PRO A 55 -25.20 26.96 13.93
N HIS A 56 -25.86 27.64 12.98
CA HIS A 56 -27.21 27.29 12.56
C HIS A 56 -27.22 26.00 11.74
N TRP A 57 -26.29 25.82 10.79
CA TRP A 57 -26.15 24.56 10.06
C TRP A 57 -25.81 23.38 10.98
N LYS A 58 -24.94 23.56 11.98
CA LYS A 58 -24.63 22.51 12.97
C LYS A 58 -25.86 22.11 13.77
N PHE A 59 -26.64 23.09 14.22
CA PHE A 59 -27.91 22.83 14.92
C PHE A 59 -28.87 22.02 14.03
N LEU A 60 -29.08 22.45 12.79
CA LEU A 60 -29.99 21.80 11.85
C LEU A 60 -29.53 20.39 11.49
N ALA A 61 -28.25 20.21 11.17
CA ALA A 61 -27.65 18.90 10.89
C ALA A 61 -27.88 17.90 12.03
N ASN A 62 -27.59 18.31 13.27
CA ASN A 62 -27.77 17.47 14.45
C ASN A 62 -29.25 17.19 14.75
N HIS A 63 -30.11 18.20 14.63
CA HIS A 63 -31.55 18.05 14.84
C HIS A 63 -32.13 17.02 13.86
N TYR A 64 -31.93 17.21 12.56
CA TYR A 64 -32.48 16.31 11.54
C TYR A 64 -31.88 14.90 11.61
N ALA A 65 -30.59 14.76 11.95
CA ALA A 65 -30.00 13.45 12.20
C ALA A 65 -30.66 12.75 13.40
N SER A 66 -31.01 13.49 14.47
CA SER A 66 -31.66 12.94 15.66
C SER A 66 -33.12 12.53 15.44
N THR A 67 -33.82 13.17 14.50
CA THR A 67 -35.21 12.85 14.15
C THR A 67 -35.34 11.82 13.03
N GLY A 68 -34.22 11.40 12.42
CA GLY A 68 -34.21 10.47 11.29
C GLY A 68 -34.54 11.10 9.94
N GLU A 69 -34.53 12.43 9.84
CA GLU A 69 -34.69 13.17 8.59
C GLU A 69 -33.36 13.25 7.82
N TRP A 70 -32.96 12.11 7.24
CA TRP A 70 -31.63 11.92 6.67
C TRP A 70 -31.29 12.86 5.50
N GLU A 71 -32.27 13.23 4.66
CA GLU A 71 -32.01 14.14 3.54
C GLU A 71 -31.62 15.55 4.01
N ASN A 72 -32.34 16.07 5.00
CA ASN A 72 -32.02 17.37 5.59
C ASN A 72 -30.71 17.32 6.38
N ALA A 73 -30.47 16.24 7.11
CA ALA A 73 -29.19 16.01 7.78
C ALA A 73 -28.03 16.04 6.76
N ALA A 74 -28.14 15.30 5.65
CA ALA A 74 -27.15 15.27 4.58
C ALA A 74 -26.90 16.67 3.99
N LEU A 75 -27.97 17.41 3.67
CA LEU A 75 -27.89 18.76 3.10
C LEU A 75 -27.11 19.74 3.99
N PHE A 76 -27.39 19.76 5.29
CA PHE A 76 -26.68 20.66 6.21
C PHE A 76 -25.25 20.22 6.50
N ASN A 77 -24.95 18.93 6.48
CA ASN A 77 -23.58 18.43 6.50
C ASN A 77 -22.82 18.87 5.23
N GLY A 78 -23.44 18.81 4.05
CA GLY A 78 -22.83 19.31 2.81
C GLY A 78 -22.51 20.81 2.84
N ASN A 79 -23.39 21.63 3.43
CA ASN A 79 -23.12 23.06 3.63
C ASN A 79 -21.91 23.30 4.55
N LEU A 80 -21.82 22.56 5.66
CA LEU A 80 -20.70 22.61 6.59
C LEU A 80 -19.40 22.17 5.92
N ALA A 81 -19.44 21.05 5.18
CA ALA A 81 -18.29 20.53 4.46
C ALA A 81 -17.74 21.56 3.46
N ALA A 82 -18.62 22.14 2.63
CA ALA A 82 -18.23 23.14 1.64
C ALA A 82 -17.64 24.41 2.27
N TYR A 83 -18.17 24.85 3.41
CA TYR A 83 -17.62 25.99 4.16
C TYR A 83 -16.20 25.69 4.67
N TYR A 84 -16.02 24.56 5.35
CA TYR A 84 -14.72 24.19 5.93
C TYR A 84 -13.66 23.91 4.86
N ASP A 85 -14.06 23.31 3.72
CA ASP A 85 -13.19 23.12 2.54
C ASP A 85 -12.71 24.49 2.02
N THR A 86 -13.61 25.47 1.90
CA THR A 86 -13.28 26.82 1.39
C THR A 86 -12.26 27.57 2.27
N ILE A 87 -12.32 27.40 3.59
CA ILE A 87 -11.39 28.07 4.51
C ILE A 87 -10.12 27.25 4.79
N GLY A 88 -10.01 26.04 4.22
CA GLY A 88 -8.86 25.15 4.38
C GLY A 88 -8.81 24.38 5.70
N ASP A 89 -9.92 24.28 6.43
CA ASP A 89 -10.05 23.39 7.58
C ASP A 89 -10.50 22.00 7.10
N TYR A 90 -9.54 21.29 6.49
CA TYR A 90 -9.83 20.05 5.80
C TYR A 90 -10.26 18.92 6.73
N ASP A 91 -9.82 18.89 7.99
CA ASP A 91 -10.26 17.88 8.96
C ASP A 91 -11.77 17.98 9.23
N GLN A 92 -12.29 19.20 9.42
CA GLN A 92 -13.73 19.42 9.52
C GLN A 92 -14.44 19.12 8.20
N ALA A 93 -13.90 19.59 7.08
CA ALA A 93 -14.51 19.40 5.76
C ALA A 93 -14.72 17.90 5.44
N ILE A 94 -13.68 17.09 5.66
CA ILE A 94 -13.71 15.64 5.47
C ILE A 94 -14.77 14.99 6.35
N SER A 95 -14.78 15.29 7.66
CA SER A 95 -15.76 14.73 8.61
C SER A 95 -17.20 15.00 8.16
N PHE A 96 -17.47 16.21 7.67
CA PHE A 96 -18.79 16.58 7.17
C PHE A 96 -19.11 15.97 5.79
N TYR A 97 -18.15 15.81 4.87
CA TYR A 97 -18.38 15.07 3.62
C TYR A 97 -18.68 13.59 3.87
N GLU A 98 -18.00 12.96 4.83
CA GLU A 98 -18.25 11.57 5.22
C GLU A 98 -19.63 11.42 5.86
N SER A 99 -19.99 12.34 6.76
CA SER A 99 -21.32 12.39 7.39
C SER A 99 -22.43 12.64 6.35
N GLU A 100 -22.23 13.57 5.41
CA GLU A 100 -23.15 13.82 4.30
C GLU A 100 -23.40 12.52 3.51
N ASN A 101 -22.34 11.80 3.15
CA ASN A 101 -22.48 10.53 2.44
C ASN A 101 -23.22 9.47 3.28
N GLU A 102 -22.87 9.32 4.56
CA GLU A 102 -23.57 8.39 5.46
C GLU A 102 -25.08 8.66 5.49
N TYR A 103 -25.48 9.92 5.59
CA TYR A 103 -26.90 10.29 5.61
C TYR A 103 -27.59 10.11 4.26
N TRP A 104 -26.93 10.36 3.13
CA TRP A 104 -27.48 10.01 1.81
C TRP A 104 -27.72 8.51 1.68
N VAL A 105 -26.77 7.67 2.11
CA VAL A 105 -26.92 6.21 2.10
C VAL A 105 -28.10 5.77 2.97
N LYS A 106 -28.27 6.34 4.18
CA LYS A 106 -29.44 6.10 5.04
C LYS A 106 -30.77 6.53 4.39
N ALA A 107 -30.74 7.54 3.54
CA ALA A 107 -31.88 7.97 2.73
C ALA A 107 -32.12 7.09 1.48
N GLY A 108 -31.32 6.06 1.24
CA GLY A 108 -31.41 5.19 0.07
C GLY A 108 -30.88 5.83 -1.22
N LYS A 109 -29.97 6.81 -1.11
CA LYS A 109 -29.36 7.55 -2.23
C LYS A 109 -27.83 7.43 -2.18
N ASP A 110 -27.19 7.49 -3.35
CA ASP A 110 -25.73 7.45 -3.51
C ASP A 110 -25.12 8.84 -3.78
N TRP A 111 -25.91 9.90 -3.62
CA TRP A 111 -25.57 11.28 -4.00
C TRP A 111 -24.31 11.83 -3.29
N GLY A 112 -23.93 11.25 -2.15
CA GLY A 112 -22.71 11.61 -1.42
C GLY A 112 -21.42 11.00 -1.96
N ALA A 113 -21.47 10.03 -2.88
CA ALA A 113 -20.28 9.29 -3.32
C ALA A 113 -19.22 10.20 -3.97
N VAL A 114 -19.65 11.19 -4.75
CA VAL A 114 -18.74 12.19 -5.37
C VAL A 114 -18.03 13.03 -4.30
N LYS A 115 -18.66 13.26 -3.15
CA LYS A 115 -18.08 14.03 -2.04
C LYS A 115 -17.01 13.24 -1.30
N LEU A 116 -17.11 11.92 -1.25
CA LEU A 116 -16.03 11.07 -0.73
C LEU A 116 -14.77 11.18 -1.58
N GLN A 117 -14.88 11.36 -2.91
CA GLN A 117 -13.72 11.62 -3.75
C GLN A 117 -13.03 12.93 -3.35
N ARG A 118 -13.80 14.00 -3.13
CA ARG A 118 -13.22 15.28 -2.66
C ARG A 118 -12.61 15.13 -1.27
N ALA A 119 -13.28 14.43 -0.35
CA ALA A 119 -12.77 14.15 0.99
C ALA A 119 -11.43 13.39 0.92
N ASP A 120 -11.30 12.41 0.03
CA ASP A 120 -10.03 11.73 -0.22
C ASP A 120 -8.98 12.73 -0.73
N GLN A 121 -9.27 13.54 -1.75
CA GLN A 121 -8.32 14.49 -2.34
C GLN A 121 -7.72 15.47 -1.33
N ILE A 122 -8.50 15.94 -0.36
CA ILE A 122 -8.04 16.86 0.69
C ILE A 122 -7.52 16.15 1.95
N ARG A 123 -7.58 14.82 2.01
CA ARG A 123 -7.10 14.05 3.16
C ARG A 123 -5.57 14.05 3.20
N THR A 124 -5.03 14.59 4.29
CA THR A 124 -3.62 14.42 4.62
C THR A 124 -3.36 12.99 5.10
N THR A 125 -2.39 12.33 4.50
CA THR A 125 -1.89 11.02 4.92
C THR A 125 -0.38 11.08 5.09
N ILE A 126 0.10 10.69 6.27
CA ILE A 126 1.52 10.43 6.49
C ILE A 126 1.64 9.02 7.07
N GLU A 127 2.13 8.07 6.30
CA GLU A 127 2.52 6.74 6.78
C GLU A 127 4.03 6.59 6.67
N LEU A 128 4.59 5.63 7.40
CA LEU A 128 6.02 5.40 7.42
C LEU A 128 6.29 3.90 7.32
N TYR A 129 7.18 3.52 6.43
CA TYR A 129 7.59 2.13 6.22
C TYR A 129 9.08 2.01 6.52
N ARG A 130 9.49 0.95 7.22
CA ARG A 130 10.89 0.65 7.49
C ARG A 130 11.34 -0.60 6.76
N GLN A 131 12.55 -0.57 6.25
CA GLN A 131 13.21 -1.76 5.72
C GLN A 131 13.50 -2.76 6.85
N ASP A 132 13.22 -4.03 6.58
CA ASP A 132 13.49 -5.15 7.47
C ASP A 132 14.09 -6.32 6.68
N ARG A 133 14.79 -7.23 7.37
CA ARG A 133 15.39 -8.44 6.80
C ARG A 133 14.98 -9.72 7.56
N ASN A 134 14.10 -9.59 8.55
CA ASN A 134 13.48 -10.71 9.24
C ASN A 134 12.37 -11.29 8.35
N GLU A 135 12.73 -12.33 7.59
CA GLU A 135 11.82 -13.00 6.66
C GLU A 135 10.50 -13.43 7.33
N THR A 136 10.52 -13.90 8.57
CA THR A 136 9.32 -14.39 9.26
C THR A 136 8.30 -13.26 9.43
N THR A 137 8.72 -12.09 9.89
CA THR A 137 7.84 -10.94 10.11
C THR A 137 7.31 -10.39 8.79
N VAL A 138 8.17 -10.32 7.76
CA VAL A 138 7.76 -9.86 6.43
C VAL A 138 6.75 -10.82 5.79
N GLN A 139 6.98 -12.13 5.89
CA GLN A 139 6.07 -13.14 5.34
C GLN A 139 4.72 -13.15 6.05
N GLN A 140 4.67 -12.92 7.36
CA GLN A 140 3.40 -12.86 8.11
C GLN A 140 2.42 -11.82 7.54
N LEU A 141 2.92 -10.69 7.01
CA LEU A 141 2.07 -9.68 6.37
C LEU A 141 1.70 -10.03 4.92
N ALA A 142 2.52 -10.86 4.28
CA ALA A 142 2.52 -11.06 2.85
C ALA A 142 1.87 -12.38 2.41
N LEU A 143 1.64 -13.34 3.32
CA LEU A 143 1.00 -14.62 3.05
C LEU A 143 -0.54 -14.52 3.09
N PRO A 144 -1.27 -15.39 2.38
CA PRO A 144 -2.71 -15.47 2.50
C PRO A 144 -3.09 -16.03 3.88
N LYS A 145 -4.34 -15.82 4.30
CA LYS A 145 -4.81 -16.19 5.64
C LYS A 145 -4.69 -17.69 5.94
N ASN A 146 -4.84 -18.54 4.93
CA ASN A 146 -4.66 -19.99 5.01
C ASN A 146 -3.21 -20.46 4.74
N SER A 147 -2.27 -19.53 4.49
CA SER A 147 -0.87 -19.78 4.12
C SER A 147 -0.65 -20.59 2.84
N GLN A 148 -1.70 -20.87 2.06
CA GLN A 148 -1.59 -21.59 0.79
C GLN A 148 -1.42 -20.60 -0.36
N LEU A 149 -0.24 -20.62 -0.98
CA LEU A 149 0.07 -19.80 -2.14
C LEU A 149 -0.73 -20.24 -3.38
N ALA A 150 -1.22 -19.28 -4.15
CA ALA A 150 -1.75 -19.48 -5.49
C ALA A 150 -0.63 -19.82 -6.49
N LYS A 151 -1.02 -20.24 -7.70
CA LYS A 151 -0.06 -20.55 -8.77
C LYS A 151 0.84 -19.35 -9.05
N PHE A 152 2.16 -19.58 -9.08
CA PHE A 152 3.18 -18.55 -9.29
C PHE A 152 3.23 -17.43 -8.26
N GLU A 153 2.59 -17.60 -7.10
CA GLU A 153 2.60 -16.56 -6.08
C GLU A 153 3.93 -16.51 -5.32
N PRO A 154 4.56 -15.33 -5.18
CA PRO A 154 5.74 -15.16 -4.35
C PRO A 154 5.36 -15.17 -2.87
N THR A 155 6.23 -15.71 -2.01
CA THR A 155 6.03 -15.64 -0.55
C THR A 155 5.98 -14.20 -0.07
N TYR A 156 6.82 -13.33 -0.63
CA TYR A 156 6.77 -11.88 -0.51
C TYR A 156 7.61 -11.21 -1.62
N GLY A 157 7.47 -9.89 -1.77
CA GLY A 157 7.98 -9.16 -2.93
C GLY A 157 6.93 -9.06 -4.05
N THR A 158 7.26 -8.27 -5.08
CA THR A 158 6.33 -7.90 -6.16
C THR A 158 7.01 -8.07 -7.51
N TYR A 159 6.44 -8.85 -8.42
CA TYR A 159 6.96 -9.03 -9.77
C TYR A 159 6.90 -7.74 -10.59
N LEU A 160 7.99 -7.44 -11.29
CA LEU A 160 8.04 -6.39 -12.31
C LEU A 160 7.47 -6.90 -13.62
N GLY A 161 6.39 -6.28 -14.08
CA GLY A 161 5.76 -6.53 -15.36
C GLY A 161 5.83 -5.31 -16.29
N VAL A 162 5.81 -5.53 -17.60
CA VAL A 162 5.80 -4.44 -18.59
C VAL A 162 5.10 -4.85 -19.88
N TYR A 163 4.38 -3.92 -20.50
CA TYR A 163 4.09 -3.92 -21.93
C TYR A 163 5.07 -2.97 -22.62
N SER A 164 5.93 -3.46 -23.52
CA SER A 164 7.05 -2.67 -24.07
C SER A 164 7.05 -2.56 -25.59
N GLU A 165 5.99 -3.01 -26.28
CA GLU A 165 5.98 -3.09 -27.75
C GLU A 165 6.29 -1.76 -28.45
N GLN A 166 5.72 -0.67 -27.91
CA GLN A 166 5.88 0.68 -28.46
C GLN A 166 7.03 1.47 -27.83
N ASP A 167 7.81 0.84 -26.93
CA ASP A 167 9.01 1.45 -26.38
C ASP A 167 10.09 1.56 -27.48
N PRO A 168 10.56 2.77 -27.84
CA PRO A 168 11.52 2.93 -28.92
C PRO A 168 12.91 2.32 -28.65
N LYS A 169 13.28 2.06 -27.38
CA LYS A 169 14.56 1.45 -26.99
C LYS A 169 14.46 -0.06 -26.83
N VAL A 170 13.32 -0.57 -26.37
CA VAL A 170 13.11 -2.01 -26.11
C VAL A 170 12.34 -2.69 -27.24
N GLY A 171 11.19 -2.14 -27.62
CA GLY A 171 10.18 -2.78 -28.44
C GLY A 171 9.77 -4.15 -27.88
N ASN A 172 9.52 -5.11 -28.78
CA ASN A 172 9.27 -6.50 -28.39
C ASN A 172 10.56 -7.34 -28.19
N ILE A 173 11.71 -6.72 -27.92
CA ILE A 173 12.97 -7.45 -27.63
C ILE A 173 13.22 -7.41 -26.11
N PHE A 174 12.51 -8.28 -25.40
CA PHE A 174 12.45 -8.30 -23.93
C PHE A 174 13.81 -8.46 -23.21
N THR A 175 14.80 -9.07 -23.87
CA THR A 175 16.18 -9.18 -23.35
C THR A 175 16.87 -7.81 -23.22
N LYS A 176 16.39 -6.76 -23.90
CA LYS A 176 16.93 -5.40 -23.79
C LYS A 176 16.54 -4.68 -22.49
N MET A 177 15.54 -5.16 -21.74
CA MET A 177 15.07 -4.48 -20.53
C MET A 177 16.21 -4.19 -19.54
N GLU A 178 17.10 -5.16 -19.31
CA GLU A 178 18.23 -4.99 -18.39
C GLU A 178 19.22 -3.92 -18.87
N THR A 179 19.50 -3.88 -20.17
CA THR A 179 20.40 -2.86 -20.74
C THR A 179 19.79 -1.47 -20.78
N VAL A 180 18.46 -1.34 -20.89
CA VAL A 180 17.76 -0.05 -20.99
C VAL A 180 17.41 0.51 -19.61
N TYR A 181 16.98 -0.35 -18.68
CA TYR A 181 16.45 0.05 -17.38
C TYR A 181 17.26 -0.45 -16.17
N GLY A 182 18.37 -1.16 -16.42
CA GLY A 182 19.27 -1.67 -15.37
C GLY A 182 18.76 -2.92 -14.66
N LYS A 183 17.60 -3.46 -15.03
CA LYS A 183 17.03 -4.68 -14.43
C LYS A 183 16.10 -5.41 -15.40
N LYS A 184 16.07 -6.74 -15.29
CA LYS A 184 15.11 -7.59 -16.02
C LYS A 184 13.72 -7.50 -15.41
N HIS A 185 12.71 -7.65 -16.26
CA HIS A 185 11.32 -7.79 -15.84
C HIS A 185 10.94 -9.26 -15.74
N ALA A 186 10.10 -9.57 -14.77
CA ALA A 186 9.60 -10.91 -14.53
C ALA A 186 8.46 -11.28 -15.48
N ILE A 187 7.63 -10.31 -15.88
CA ILE A 187 6.39 -10.52 -16.65
C ILE A 187 6.40 -9.59 -17.86
N TYR A 188 6.00 -10.11 -19.02
CA TYR A 188 5.84 -9.34 -20.25
C TYR A 188 4.40 -9.44 -20.72
N LEU A 189 3.73 -8.31 -20.94
CA LEU A 189 2.34 -8.26 -21.40
C LEU A 189 2.27 -8.36 -22.93
N ALA A 190 1.36 -9.19 -23.42
CA ALA A 190 0.95 -9.25 -24.82
C ALA A 190 -0.59 -9.18 -24.90
N TYR A 191 -1.09 -8.52 -25.94
CA TYR A 191 -2.51 -8.57 -26.29
C TYR A 191 -2.73 -9.68 -27.32
N ALA A 192 -3.83 -10.41 -27.17
CA ALA A 192 -4.29 -11.43 -28.08
C ALA A 192 -5.80 -11.31 -28.26
N HIS A 193 -6.31 -11.74 -29.40
CA HIS A 193 -7.72 -11.61 -29.73
C HIS A 193 -8.35 -12.99 -29.95
N TRP A 194 -9.60 -13.17 -29.51
CA TRP A 194 -10.32 -14.43 -29.72
C TRP A 194 -10.46 -14.73 -31.21
N GLY A 195 -10.25 -16.00 -31.58
CA GLY A 195 -10.20 -16.45 -32.97
C GLY A 195 -8.82 -16.35 -33.63
N GLN A 196 -7.84 -15.67 -33.02
CA GLN A 196 -6.45 -15.63 -33.48
C GLN A 196 -5.60 -16.76 -32.85
N GLU A 197 -4.50 -17.12 -33.52
CA GLU A 197 -3.55 -18.10 -33.00
C GLU A 197 -2.89 -17.65 -31.68
N PHE A 198 -2.38 -18.61 -30.91
CA PHE A 198 -1.60 -18.32 -29.70
C PHE A 198 -0.40 -17.40 -30.03
N PRO A 199 -0.11 -16.37 -29.21
CA PRO A 199 0.97 -15.41 -29.46
C PRO A 199 2.38 -16.01 -29.24
N ALA A 200 2.74 -17.03 -30.03
CA ALA A 200 3.92 -17.85 -29.86
C ALA A 200 5.23 -17.05 -29.88
N MET A 201 5.29 -15.97 -30.67
CA MET A 201 6.47 -15.10 -30.72
C MET A 201 6.69 -14.33 -29.42
N TYR A 202 5.64 -13.84 -28.76
CA TYR A 202 5.76 -13.20 -27.45
C TYR A 202 6.18 -14.21 -26.39
N ALA A 203 5.58 -15.40 -26.41
CA ALA A 203 5.96 -16.48 -25.49
C ALA A 203 7.44 -16.88 -25.66
N LYS A 204 7.92 -17.00 -26.91
CA LYS A 204 9.33 -17.24 -27.20
C LYS A 204 10.22 -16.13 -26.66
N ARG A 205 9.87 -14.86 -26.90
CA ARG A 205 10.65 -13.70 -26.43
C ARG A 205 10.69 -13.62 -24.90
N ALA A 206 9.59 -13.92 -24.22
CA ALA A 206 9.53 -13.99 -22.76
C ALA A 206 10.43 -15.12 -22.24
N LYS A 207 10.39 -16.29 -22.88
CA LYS A 207 11.27 -17.42 -22.58
C LYS A 207 12.75 -17.08 -22.75
N ASP A 208 13.12 -16.44 -23.87
CA ASP A 208 14.50 -16.02 -24.15
C ASP A 208 15.00 -14.99 -23.10
N ALA A 209 14.10 -14.14 -22.59
CA ALA A 209 14.39 -13.20 -21.50
C ALA A 209 14.41 -13.87 -20.09
N GLY A 210 13.97 -15.12 -19.98
CA GLY A 210 13.84 -15.85 -18.71
C GLY A 210 12.64 -15.40 -17.86
N GLY A 211 11.64 -14.77 -18.49
CA GLY A 211 10.43 -14.26 -17.85
C GLY A 211 9.17 -15.09 -18.14
N ALA A 212 8.06 -14.62 -17.58
CA ALA A 212 6.71 -15.09 -17.80
C ALA A 212 5.98 -14.21 -18.83
N LEU A 213 4.87 -14.72 -19.35
CA LEU A 213 4.00 -13.97 -20.25
C LEU A 213 2.66 -13.68 -19.57
N GLN A 214 2.26 -12.42 -19.52
CA GLN A 214 0.86 -12.05 -19.26
C GLN A 214 0.17 -11.87 -20.61
N ILE A 215 -1.01 -12.47 -20.78
CA ILE A 215 -1.79 -12.38 -22.01
C ILE A 215 -3.13 -11.72 -21.68
N ALA A 216 -3.37 -10.53 -22.22
CA ALA A 216 -4.70 -9.95 -22.28
C ALA A 216 -5.42 -10.57 -23.47
N TRP A 217 -6.40 -11.45 -23.23
CA TRP A 217 -7.12 -12.16 -24.29
C TRP A 217 -8.53 -11.59 -24.45
N GLU A 218 -8.74 -10.88 -25.56
CA GLU A 218 -9.91 -10.04 -25.79
C GLU A 218 -10.90 -10.70 -26.76
N PRO A 219 -12.16 -10.93 -26.35
CA PRO A 219 -13.20 -11.43 -27.23
C PRO A 219 -13.90 -10.26 -27.94
N ASP A 220 -13.25 -9.71 -28.97
CA ASP A 220 -13.69 -8.49 -29.68
C ASP A 220 -15.10 -8.57 -30.31
N ASP A 221 -15.61 -9.78 -30.53
CA ASP A 221 -16.96 -10.03 -31.04
C ASP A 221 -17.96 -10.39 -29.92
N GLY A 222 -17.61 -10.10 -28.66
CA GLY A 222 -18.42 -10.40 -27.47
C GLY A 222 -18.24 -11.83 -26.97
N LEU A 223 -19.04 -12.23 -25.99
CA LEU A 223 -18.89 -13.51 -25.30
C LEU A 223 -19.54 -14.70 -26.01
N ASP A 224 -20.41 -14.47 -27.00
CA ASP A 224 -21.12 -15.56 -27.70
C ASP A 224 -20.19 -16.52 -28.46
N PRO A 225 -19.18 -16.05 -29.23
CA PRO A 225 -18.25 -16.93 -29.95
C PRO A 225 -17.31 -17.74 -29.04
N VAL A 226 -17.21 -17.36 -27.76
CA VAL A 226 -16.32 -18.00 -26.79
C VAL A 226 -16.87 -19.37 -26.41
N THR A 227 -16.34 -20.43 -27.01
CA THR A 227 -16.85 -21.80 -26.84
C THR A 227 -15.72 -22.78 -26.58
N ASP A 228 -16.05 -23.87 -25.87
CA ASP A 228 -15.17 -25.02 -25.77
C ASP A 228 -15.21 -25.79 -27.10
N GLY A 229 -14.11 -25.72 -27.84
CA GLY A 229 -14.00 -26.32 -29.16
C GLY A 229 -12.54 -26.48 -29.57
N THR A 230 -12.32 -26.99 -30.78
CA THR A 230 -10.98 -27.31 -31.30
C THR A 230 -10.01 -26.12 -31.23
N TYR A 231 -10.50 -24.91 -31.47
CA TYR A 231 -9.74 -23.67 -31.34
C TYR A 231 -9.17 -23.47 -29.93
N LEU A 232 -10.04 -23.43 -28.90
CA LEU A 232 -9.63 -23.20 -27.52
C LEU A 232 -8.67 -24.29 -27.02
N ARG A 233 -8.97 -25.55 -27.36
CA ARG A 233 -8.17 -26.72 -26.97
C ARG A 233 -6.77 -26.66 -27.59
N LYS A 234 -6.67 -26.35 -28.88
CA LYS A 234 -5.37 -26.13 -29.55
C LYS A 234 -4.62 -24.95 -28.94
N TRP A 235 -5.31 -23.85 -28.65
CA TRP A 235 -4.71 -22.68 -28.02
C TRP A 235 -4.12 -23.03 -26.64
N ALA A 236 -4.85 -23.77 -25.81
CA ALA A 236 -4.37 -24.25 -24.52
C ALA A 236 -3.13 -25.17 -24.66
N GLN A 237 -3.13 -26.07 -25.64
CA GLN A 237 -1.96 -26.93 -25.93
C GLN A 237 -0.74 -26.12 -26.35
N ASP A 238 -0.91 -25.06 -27.13
CA ASP A 238 0.19 -24.16 -27.51
C ASP A 238 0.72 -23.37 -26.30
N ALA A 239 -0.18 -22.90 -25.43
CA ALA A 239 0.18 -22.27 -24.17
C ALA A 239 0.97 -23.21 -23.26
N LYS A 240 0.62 -24.50 -23.22
CA LYS A 240 1.40 -25.54 -22.55
C LYS A 240 2.78 -25.71 -23.18
N ALA A 241 2.83 -25.82 -24.51
CA ALA A 241 4.06 -26.05 -25.27
C ALA A 241 5.07 -24.90 -25.16
N ALA A 242 4.62 -23.68 -24.88
CA ALA A 242 5.49 -22.54 -24.58
C ALA A 242 6.49 -22.85 -23.45
N GLY A 243 6.06 -23.62 -22.44
CA GLY A 243 6.91 -24.08 -21.35
C GLY A 243 7.44 -22.96 -20.45
N ILE A 244 6.67 -21.89 -20.30
CA ILE A 244 6.91 -20.78 -19.37
C ILE A 244 5.65 -20.53 -18.51
N PRO A 245 5.77 -19.84 -17.36
CA PRO A 245 4.61 -19.36 -16.64
C PRO A 245 3.81 -18.38 -17.50
N ILE A 246 2.49 -18.54 -17.52
CA ILE A 246 1.57 -17.65 -18.24
C ILE A 246 0.50 -17.14 -17.27
N PHE A 247 0.24 -15.83 -17.30
CA PHE A 247 -0.86 -15.17 -16.59
C PHE A 247 -1.92 -14.81 -17.63
N LEU A 248 -3.02 -15.57 -17.69
CA LEU A 248 -4.07 -15.37 -18.69
C LEU A 248 -5.17 -14.45 -18.15
N ARG A 249 -5.19 -13.21 -18.63
CA ARG A 249 -6.20 -12.19 -18.35
C ARG A 249 -7.26 -12.24 -19.46
N PHE A 250 -8.23 -13.13 -19.32
CA PHE A 250 -9.35 -13.25 -20.27
C PHE A 250 -10.42 -12.17 -20.01
N ALA A 251 -10.81 -11.47 -21.07
CA ALA A 251 -11.89 -10.49 -21.06
C ALA A 251 -11.79 -9.52 -19.86
N GLY A 252 -10.65 -8.84 -19.75
CA GLY A 252 -10.39 -7.87 -18.69
C GLY A 252 -11.35 -6.67 -18.75
N GLU A 253 -11.45 -5.92 -17.66
CA GLU A 253 -12.25 -4.68 -17.57
C GLU A 253 -13.74 -4.84 -17.88
N MET A 254 -14.25 -6.05 -17.74
CA MET A 254 -15.66 -6.43 -17.97
C MET A 254 -16.69 -5.59 -17.20
N ASN A 255 -16.29 -4.91 -16.12
CA ASN A 255 -17.14 -4.01 -15.35
C ASN A 255 -17.34 -2.64 -16.00
N GLY A 256 -16.56 -2.27 -17.02
CA GLY A 256 -16.70 -1.01 -17.76
C GLY A 256 -17.51 -1.15 -19.05
N ALA A 257 -18.36 -0.17 -19.37
CA ALA A 257 -19.18 -0.19 -20.58
C ALA A 257 -18.42 0.07 -21.91
N TRP A 258 -17.09 0.28 -21.83
CA TRP A 258 -16.23 0.49 -23.00
C TRP A 258 -15.83 -0.80 -23.71
N VAL A 259 -16.05 -1.97 -23.10
CA VAL A 259 -15.79 -3.27 -23.72
C VAL A 259 -17.08 -3.99 -24.12
N LYS A 260 -17.04 -4.74 -25.23
CA LYS A 260 -18.21 -5.47 -25.76
C LYS A 260 -18.67 -6.66 -24.89
N TRP A 261 -17.82 -7.13 -23.98
CA TRP A 261 -18.13 -8.22 -23.04
C TRP A 261 -18.68 -7.73 -21.69
N HIS A 262 -19.11 -6.47 -21.62
CA HIS A 262 -19.84 -5.90 -20.50
C HIS A 262 -21.35 -6.22 -20.55
N GLY A 263 -22.05 -6.01 -19.44
CA GLY A 263 -23.51 -6.03 -19.31
C GLY A 263 -24.13 -7.37 -18.91
N ASN A 264 -23.41 -8.48 -19.01
CA ASN A 264 -23.92 -9.82 -18.67
C ASN A 264 -22.96 -10.61 -17.77
N PRO A 265 -22.95 -10.35 -16.44
CA PRO A 265 -22.06 -11.03 -15.51
C PRO A 265 -22.25 -12.55 -15.47
N ALA A 266 -23.48 -13.05 -15.61
CA ALA A 266 -23.76 -14.48 -15.61
C ALA A 266 -23.10 -15.20 -16.80
N GLN A 267 -23.19 -14.61 -18.00
CA GLN A 267 -22.51 -15.14 -19.18
C GLN A 267 -20.99 -15.07 -19.03
N TYR A 268 -20.47 -13.93 -18.54
CA TYR A 268 -19.04 -13.77 -18.26
C TYR A 268 -18.51 -14.87 -17.35
N ILE A 269 -19.17 -15.10 -16.20
CA ILE A 269 -18.80 -16.14 -15.23
C ILE A 269 -18.82 -17.52 -15.89
N ALA A 270 -19.86 -17.85 -16.67
CA ALA A 270 -19.94 -19.13 -17.35
C ALA A 270 -18.77 -19.35 -18.33
N LYS A 271 -18.40 -18.33 -19.11
CA LYS A 271 -17.24 -18.41 -20.02
C LYS A 271 -15.94 -18.53 -19.25
N PHE A 272 -15.72 -17.71 -18.23
CA PHE A 272 -14.49 -17.74 -17.43
C PHE A 272 -14.27 -19.11 -16.79
N ARG A 273 -15.31 -19.71 -16.20
CA ARG A 273 -15.25 -21.05 -15.60
C ARG A 273 -14.94 -22.13 -16.63
N MET A 274 -15.57 -22.07 -17.80
CA MET A 274 -15.27 -22.98 -18.90
C MET A 274 -13.81 -22.89 -19.34
N LEU A 275 -13.27 -21.68 -19.54
CA LEU A 275 -11.85 -21.51 -19.88
C LEU A 275 -10.97 -22.09 -18.77
N HIS A 276 -11.23 -21.75 -17.51
CA HIS A 276 -10.47 -22.30 -16.38
C HIS A 276 -10.40 -23.83 -16.43
N ASP A 277 -11.52 -24.52 -16.66
CA ASP A 277 -11.57 -25.98 -16.68
C ASP A 277 -10.75 -26.56 -17.84
N VAL A 278 -10.76 -25.91 -19.01
CA VAL A 278 -9.89 -26.30 -20.14
C VAL A 278 -8.41 -26.12 -19.79
N PHE A 279 -8.02 -24.96 -19.28
CA PHE A 279 -6.63 -24.66 -18.95
C PHE A 279 -6.10 -25.50 -17.79
N ALA A 280 -6.93 -25.78 -16.78
CA ALA A 280 -6.59 -26.68 -15.68
C ALA A 280 -6.26 -28.10 -16.18
N ALA A 281 -7.00 -28.58 -17.18
CA ALA A 281 -6.77 -29.90 -17.78
C ALA A 281 -5.57 -29.94 -18.73
N GLU A 282 -5.41 -28.92 -19.58
CA GLU A 282 -4.46 -28.99 -20.71
C GLU A 282 -3.13 -28.27 -20.45
N ALA A 283 -3.17 -27.15 -19.74
CA ALA A 283 -2.06 -26.21 -19.61
C ALA A 283 -1.87 -25.74 -18.15
N PRO A 284 -1.40 -26.63 -17.25
CA PRO A 284 -1.24 -26.31 -15.84
C PRO A 284 -0.24 -25.17 -15.57
N ASN A 285 0.60 -24.80 -16.55
CA ASN A 285 1.49 -23.64 -16.52
C ASN A 285 0.78 -22.28 -16.74
N VAL A 286 -0.54 -22.26 -16.91
CA VAL A 286 -1.36 -21.05 -17.04
C VAL A 286 -2.06 -20.75 -15.72
N ALA A 287 -1.86 -19.55 -15.17
CA ALA A 287 -2.63 -18.99 -14.07
C ALA A 287 -3.79 -18.16 -14.62
N MET A 288 -5.01 -18.40 -14.13
CA MET A 288 -6.19 -17.65 -14.52
C MET A 288 -6.28 -16.33 -13.74
N VAL A 289 -6.29 -15.21 -14.46
CA VAL A 289 -6.36 -13.85 -13.90
C VAL A 289 -7.73 -13.24 -14.16
N TRP A 290 -8.51 -13.02 -13.11
CA TRP A 290 -9.73 -12.22 -13.18
C TRP A 290 -9.36 -10.76 -12.92
N SER A 291 -9.60 -9.87 -13.89
CA SER A 291 -9.08 -8.50 -13.85
C SER A 291 -10.12 -7.45 -14.25
N PRO A 292 -10.89 -6.90 -13.31
CA PRO A 292 -11.72 -5.71 -13.55
C PRO A 292 -10.87 -4.46 -13.82
N GLY A 293 -11.49 -3.39 -14.31
CA GLY A 293 -11.00 -2.03 -14.17
C GLY A 293 -11.31 -1.52 -12.77
N ASP A 294 -10.50 -0.62 -12.21
CA ASP A 294 -10.73 -0.10 -10.86
C ASP A 294 -12.02 0.76 -10.76
N VAL A 295 -12.45 1.30 -11.90
CA VAL A 295 -13.72 1.99 -12.12
C VAL A 295 -14.51 1.30 -13.24
N PRO A 296 -15.86 1.32 -13.21
CA PRO A 296 -16.71 1.66 -12.08
C PRO A 296 -16.61 0.60 -10.98
N ALA A 297 -16.44 1.04 -9.73
CA ALA A 297 -16.18 0.16 -8.61
C ALA A 297 -17.39 -0.76 -8.30
N ASN A 298 -18.61 -0.21 -8.31
CA ASN A 298 -19.81 -0.94 -7.88
C ASN A 298 -20.16 -2.13 -8.78
N ASP A 299 -19.67 -2.14 -10.03
CA ASP A 299 -19.93 -3.19 -11.00
C ASP A 299 -18.85 -4.28 -11.04
N ILE A 300 -17.88 -4.26 -10.10
CA ILE A 300 -16.81 -5.27 -10.04
C ILE A 300 -17.33 -6.62 -9.53
N ASP A 301 -17.93 -6.64 -8.35
CA ASP A 301 -18.25 -7.88 -7.62
C ASP A 301 -19.22 -8.81 -8.37
N PRO A 302 -20.23 -8.32 -9.13
CA PRO A 302 -21.11 -9.18 -9.91
C PRO A 302 -20.42 -10.08 -10.93
N TYR A 303 -19.21 -9.73 -11.40
CA TYR A 303 -18.47 -10.52 -12.40
C TYR A 303 -17.52 -11.56 -11.79
N TYR A 304 -17.40 -11.65 -10.46
CA TYR A 304 -16.43 -12.52 -9.83
C TYR A 304 -16.75 -14.02 -10.08
N PRO A 305 -15.87 -14.79 -10.77
CA PRO A 305 -16.15 -16.19 -11.12
C PRO A 305 -16.14 -17.16 -9.94
N GLY A 306 -15.59 -16.75 -8.79
CA GLY A 306 -15.43 -17.55 -7.59
C GLY A 306 -14.02 -18.11 -7.40
N ASP A 307 -13.64 -18.35 -6.15
CA ASP A 307 -12.27 -18.70 -5.73
C ASP A 307 -11.70 -19.95 -6.39
N ALA A 308 -12.55 -20.91 -6.74
CA ALA A 308 -12.14 -22.16 -7.36
C ALA A 308 -11.64 -21.98 -8.80
N TYR A 309 -11.93 -20.84 -9.44
CA TYR A 309 -11.64 -20.58 -10.85
C TYR A 309 -10.61 -19.47 -11.06
N VAL A 310 -10.27 -18.71 -10.02
CA VAL A 310 -9.38 -17.55 -10.09
C VAL A 310 -8.08 -17.84 -9.35
N ASP A 311 -6.94 -17.81 -10.03
CA ASP A 311 -5.63 -17.88 -9.37
C ASP A 311 -5.22 -16.51 -8.85
N TRP A 312 -5.43 -15.44 -9.64
CA TRP A 312 -5.03 -14.06 -9.33
C TRP A 312 -6.16 -13.07 -9.55
N VAL A 313 -6.25 -12.08 -8.65
CA VAL A 313 -7.10 -10.90 -8.84
C VAL A 313 -6.25 -9.80 -9.48
N GLY A 314 -6.45 -9.57 -10.77
CA GLY A 314 -5.88 -8.44 -11.49
C GLY A 314 -6.70 -7.17 -11.28
N VAL A 315 -6.13 -6.03 -11.64
CA VAL A 315 -6.88 -4.79 -11.88
C VAL A 315 -6.18 -3.96 -12.94
N SER A 316 -6.94 -3.30 -13.82
CA SER A 316 -6.46 -2.17 -14.61
C SER A 316 -6.68 -0.90 -13.81
N LEU A 317 -5.60 -0.20 -13.45
CA LEU A 317 -5.65 1.01 -12.63
C LEU A 317 -4.65 2.03 -13.20
N TYR A 318 -5.15 3.00 -13.95
CA TYR A 318 -4.35 4.08 -14.50
C TYR A 318 -4.26 5.27 -13.54
N ILE A 319 -3.06 5.86 -13.44
CA ILE A 319 -2.76 6.97 -12.55
C ILE A 319 -2.57 8.20 -13.43
N GLU A 320 -3.60 9.03 -13.56
CA GLU A 320 -3.64 10.10 -14.55
C GLU A 320 -3.90 11.47 -13.91
N PRO A 321 -3.37 12.57 -14.48
CA PRO A 321 -3.74 13.92 -14.07
C PRO A 321 -5.15 14.29 -14.58
N TYR A 322 -5.47 13.89 -15.80
CA TYR A 322 -6.77 14.05 -16.45
C TYR A 322 -7.15 12.72 -17.09
N GLU A 323 -8.43 12.34 -16.98
CA GLU A 323 -8.97 11.15 -17.62
C GLU A 323 -8.68 11.19 -19.13
N ASN A 324 -8.05 10.15 -19.67
CA ASN A 324 -7.63 10.04 -21.09
C ASN A 324 -6.71 11.18 -21.60
N GLY A 325 -6.18 12.00 -20.67
CA GLY A 325 -5.38 13.19 -20.98
C GLY A 325 -6.21 14.41 -21.35
N ASP A 326 -7.54 14.35 -21.27
CA ASP A 326 -8.43 15.45 -21.66
C ASP A 326 -8.72 16.38 -20.46
N PRO A 327 -8.21 17.62 -20.44
CA PRO A 327 -8.43 18.55 -19.33
C PRO A 327 -9.89 19.03 -19.21
N SER A 328 -10.76 18.71 -20.18
CA SER A 328 -12.21 18.97 -20.07
C SER A 328 -12.95 17.92 -19.23
N LEU A 329 -12.33 16.76 -18.99
CA LEU A 329 -12.83 15.72 -18.10
C LEU A 329 -12.41 15.97 -16.65
N PRO A 330 -13.05 15.31 -15.65
CA PRO A 330 -12.70 15.49 -14.26
C PRO A 330 -11.21 15.25 -13.97
N SER A 331 -10.57 16.20 -13.28
CA SER A 331 -9.17 16.06 -12.90
C SER A 331 -8.99 14.98 -11.83
N MET A 332 -8.01 14.13 -12.05
CA MET A 332 -7.59 13.06 -11.15
C MET A 332 -6.27 13.37 -10.44
N ILE A 333 -5.67 14.54 -10.70
CA ILE A 333 -4.32 14.92 -10.25
C ILE A 333 -4.13 14.86 -8.72
N SER A 334 -5.17 15.15 -7.95
CA SER A 334 -5.20 15.11 -6.48
C SER A 334 -5.74 13.79 -5.91
N THR A 335 -6.24 12.90 -6.77
CA THR A 335 -6.78 11.61 -6.35
C THR A 335 -5.62 10.68 -6.03
N SER A 336 -5.69 9.97 -4.90
CA SER A 336 -4.61 9.05 -4.57
C SER A 336 -4.76 7.72 -5.31
N SER A 337 -3.74 7.39 -6.09
CA SER A 337 -3.60 6.08 -6.74
C SER A 337 -3.40 4.95 -5.74
N VAL A 338 -2.78 5.22 -4.59
CA VAL A 338 -2.51 4.22 -3.56
C VAL A 338 -3.82 3.76 -2.92
N GLU A 339 -4.67 4.68 -2.47
CA GLU A 339 -5.93 4.35 -1.80
C GLU A 339 -6.97 3.71 -2.73
N ARG A 340 -6.92 3.96 -4.04
CA ARG A 340 -7.84 3.34 -5.02
C ARG A 340 -7.80 1.80 -5.01
N LEU A 341 -6.68 1.19 -4.62
CA LEU A 341 -6.56 -0.27 -4.49
C LEU A 341 -7.26 -0.82 -3.23
N THR A 342 -7.56 0.01 -2.23
CA THR A 342 -8.01 -0.42 -0.89
C THR A 342 -9.23 -1.33 -0.93
N ARG A 343 -10.26 -0.99 -1.71
CA ARG A 343 -11.50 -1.80 -1.78
C ARG A 343 -11.21 -3.20 -2.32
N LEU A 344 -10.49 -3.28 -3.43
CA LEU A 344 -10.16 -4.57 -4.04
C LEU A 344 -9.25 -5.39 -3.13
N TYR A 345 -8.25 -4.74 -2.53
CA TYR A 345 -7.36 -5.37 -1.57
C TYR A 345 -8.14 -5.98 -0.39
N ASN A 346 -8.95 -5.19 0.30
CA ASN A 346 -9.71 -5.66 1.47
C ASN A 346 -10.70 -6.79 1.12
N THR A 347 -11.19 -6.84 -0.12
CA THR A 347 -12.17 -7.85 -0.56
C THR A 347 -11.54 -9.20 -0.89
N TYR A 348 -10.32 -9.21 -1.46
CA TYR A 348 -9.74 -10.40 -2.07
C TYR A 348 -8.38 -10.83 -1.47
N ALA A 349 -7.62 -9.92 -0.86
CA ALA A 349 -6.22 -10.15 -0.48
C ALA A 349 -6.01 -11.30 0.54
N ASP A 350 -7.00 -11.58 1.39
CA ASP A 350 -6.97 -12.71 2.34
C ASP A 350 -6.86 -14.07 1.64
N ARG A 351 -7.31 -14.16 0.38
CA ARG A 351 -7.55 -15.42 -0.34
C ARG A 351 -6.81 -15.50 -1.67
N LYS A 352 -6.53 -14.37 -2.31
CA LYS A 352 -5.92 -14.29 -3.65
C LYS A 352 -4.80 -13.25 -3.67
N PRO A 353 -3.69 -13.51 -4.37
CA PRO A 353 -2.72 -12.45 -4.67
C PRO A 353 -3.35 -11.42 -5.62
N LEU A 354 -2.96 -10.16 -5.44
CA LEU A 354 -3.35 -9.06 -6.31
C LEU A 354 -2.23 -8.75 -7.31
N MET A 355 -2.63 -8.29 -8.50
CA MET A 355 -1.75 -7.78 -9.53
C MET A 355 -2.34 -6.49 -10.11
N LEU A 356 -1.54 -5.42 -10.24
CA LEU A 356 -1.88 -4.37 -11.20
C LEU A 356 -1.59 -4.97 -12.58
N SER A 357 -2.62 -5.50 -13.22
CA SER A 357 -2.47 -6.22 -14.49
C SER A 357 -2.15 -5.26 -15.62
N GLU A 358 -2.50 -3.99 -15.43
CA GLU A 358 -2.16 -2.90 -16.32
C GLU A 358 -2.25 -1.59 -15.54
N THR A 359 -1.22 -0.76 -15.66
CA THR A 359 -1.15 0.54 -14.99
C THR A 359 -0.13 1.42 -15.70
N GLY A 360 -0.29 2.73 -15.64
CA GLY A 360 0.67 3.68 -16.18
C GLY A 360 0.61 5.00 -15.41
N VAL A 361 1.73 5.73 -15.42
CA VAL A 361 1.82 7.09 -14.91
C VAL A 361 2.34 7.99 -16.04
N PRO A 362 1.50 8.86 -16.63
CA PRO A 362 1.96 9.70 -17.72
C PRO A 362 2.83 10.83 -17.17
N HIS A 363 3.86 11.17 -17.94
CA HIS A 363 4.73 12.33 -17.67
C HIS A 363 4.42 13.50 -18.59
N TYR A 364 3.55 13.29 -19.59
CA TYR A 364 3.09 14.32 -20.51
C TYR A 364 1.66 14.03 -20.97
N ALA A 365 0.86 15.07 -21.18
CA ALA A 365 -0.48 14.98 -21.77
C ALA A 365 -0.55 15.78 -23.07
N HIS A 366 -0.62 15.09 -24.22
CA HIS A 366 -0.56 15.73 -25.55
C HIS A 366 -1.76 16.64 -25.83
N SER A 367 -2.96 16.29 -25.36
CA SER A 367 -4.17 17.11 -25.52
C SER A 367 -4.08 18.45 -24.80
N ALA A 368 -3.47 18.47 -23.61
CA ALA A 368 -3.29 19.68 -22.83
C ALA A 368 -2.00 20.43 -23.21
N GLY A 369 -1.02 19.73 -23.81
CA GLY A 369 0.32 20.26 -24.03
C GLY A 369 1.11 20.46 -22.73
N GLU A 370 0.78 19.70 -21.68
CA GLU A 370 1.27 19.90 -20.32
C GLU A 370 2.28 18.83 -19.91
N ASP A 371 3.37 19.27 -19.25
CA ASP A 371 4.37 18.40 -18.63
C ASP A 371 3.97 18.07 -17.18
N PHE A 372 4.03 16.78 -16.87
CA PHE A 372 3.73 16.22 -15.55
C PHE A 372 4.94 15.47 -14.97
N THR A 373 6.17 15.77 -15.39
CA THR A 373 7.37 15.00 -15.00
C THR A 373 7.56 14.95 -13.48
N GLU A 374 7.39 16.07 -12.76
CA GLU A 374 7.47 16.10 -11.30
C GLU A 374 6.38 15.24 -10.64
N TRP A 375 5.14 15.38 -11.11
CA TRP A 375 3.99 14.62 -10.62
C TRP A 375 4.14 13.11 -10.91
N ALA A 376 4.67 12.77 -12.09
CA ALA A 376 4.92 11.41 -12.50
C ALA A 376 5.99 10.76 -11.62
N LYS A 377 7.08 11.46 -11.28
CA LYS A 377 8.11 10.95 -10.35
C LYS A 377 7.53 10.66 -8.96
N LEU A 378 6.65 11.53 -8.45
CA LEU A 378 5.98 11.28 -7.17
C LEU A 378 5.11 10.02 -7.23
N ASN A 379 4.31 9.87 -8.28
CA ASN A 379 3.42 8.72 -8.44
C ASN A 379 4.14 7.42 -8.82
N LEU A 380 5.29 7.49 -9.51
CA LEU A 380 6.17 6.33 -9.74
C LEU A 380 6.78 5.83 -8.42
N GLN A 381 7.19 6.73 -7.52
CA GLN A 381 7.64 6.31 -6.18
C GLN A 381 6.49 5.63 -5.42
N ARG A 382 5.28 6.21 -5.47
CA ARG A 382 4.10 5.61 -4.86
C ARG A 382 3.80 4.22 -5.43
N LEU A 383 3.90 4.06 -6.75
CA LEU A 383 3.64 2.81 -7.44
C LEU A 383 4.65 1.71 -7.08
N TYR A 384 5.96 2.00 -7.08
CA TYR A 384 7.01 0.99 -6.95
C TYR A 384 7.56 0.81 -5.53
N GLU A 385 7.34 1.77 -4.63
CA GLU A 385 7.69 1.64 -3.22
C GLU A 385 6.41 1.55 -2.36
N ILE A 386 5.56 2.56 -2.36
CA ILE A 386 4.47 2.65 -1.37
C ILE A 386 3.40 1.57 -1.54
N MET A 387 2.85 1.38 -2.75
CA MET A 387 1.77 0.40 -2.97
C MET A 387 2.21 -1.02 -2.58
N PRO A 388 3.39 -1.53 -2.97
CA PRO A 388 3.89 -2.83 -2.51
C PRO A 388 4.05 -2.98 -0.99
N TYR A 389 4.34 -1.88 -0.28
CA TYR A 389 4.55 -1.91 1.18
C TYR A 389 3.24 -1.80 1.95
N LYS A 390 2.32 -0.93 1.49
CA LYS A 390 0.98 -0.77 2.06
C LYS A 390 0.10 -1.99 1.79
N TYR A 391 0.30 -2.62 0.64
CA TYR A 391 -0.46 -3.79 0.21
C TYR A 391 0.48 -4.99 -0.04
N PRO A 392 0.97 -5.69 1.00
CA PRO A 392 1.93 -6.80 0.84
C PRO A 392 1.42 -8.01 0.02
N ARG A 393 0.11 -8.05 -0.26
CA ARG A 393 -0.55 -9.03 -1.15
C ARG A 393 -0.63 -8.55 -2.62
N LEU A 394 -0.17 -7.33 -2.93
CA LEU A 394 0.11 -6.87 -4.29
C LEU A 394 1.43 -7.50 -4.76
N LYS A 395 1.29 -8.57 -5.54
CA LYS A 395 2.41 -9.44 -5.92
C LYS A 395 2.92 -9.20 -7.33
N ALA A 396 2.30 -8.34 -8.12
CA ALA A 396 2.82 -7.94 -9.43
C ALA A 396 2.32 -6.55 -9.86
N ILE A 397 3.16 -5.84 -10.61
CA ILE A 397 2.84 -4.56 -11.25
C ILE A 397 3.24 -4.64 -12.71
N THR A 398 2.29 -4.59 -13.63
CA THR A 398 2.52 -4.61 -15.08
C THR A 398 2.32 -3.21 -15.65
N TYR A 399 3.43 -2.55 -16.00
CA TYR A 399 3.44 -1.17 -16.49
C TYR A 399 3.16 -1.07 -17.99
N PHE A 400 2.24 -0.21 -18.39
CA PHE A 400 1.89 0.09 -19.78
C PHE A 400 2.82 1.17 -20.34
N ASN A 401 3.91 0.76 -20.98
CA ASN A 401 4.99 1.64 -21.44
C ASN A 401 4.72 2.13 -22.87
N VAL A 402 3.78 3.07 -23.02
CA VAL A 402 3.29 3.55 -24.32
C VAL A 402 3.16 5.07 -24.32
N ASP A 403 3.56 5.68 -25.44
CA ASP A 403 3.25 7.07 -25.78
C ASP A 403 1.96 7.10 -26.60
N GLN A 404 0.81 7.34 -25.95
CA GLN A 404 -0.47 7.35 -26.65
C GLN A 404 -0.70 8.68 -27.37
N LYS A 405 -0.93 8.60 -28.68
CA LYS A 405 -1.18 9.75 -29.57
C LYS A 405 -2.47 9.59 -30.38
N MET A 406 -3.42 8.80 -29.87
CA MET A 406 -4.69 8.56 -30.54
C MET A 406 -5.66 9.72 -30.32
N GLU A 407 -6.74 9.80 -31.09
CA GLU A 407 -7.72 10.89 -30.97
C GLU A 407 -8.35 10.94 -29.57
N ASN A 408 -8.64 9.77 -29.00
CA ASN A 408 -9.32 9.54 -27.73
C ASN A 408 -8.39 9.13 -26.57
N ALA A 409 -7.07 9.06 -26.78
CA ALA A 409 -6.10 8.69 -25.75
C ALA A 409 -4.75 9.36 -26.04
N LYS A 410 -4.37 10.33 -25.20
CA LYS A 410 -3.30 11.31 -25.48
C LYS A 410 -2.27 11.45 -24.37
N ASN A 411 -2.18 10.44 -23.50
CA ASN A 411 -1.23 10.40 -22.40
C ASN A 411 0.08 9.72 -22.81
N ASP A 412 1.22 10.32 -22.44
CA ASP A 412 2.53 9.71 -22.62
C ASP A 412 2.99 9.00 -21.34
N TYR A 413 2.75 7.68 -21.29
CA TYR A 413 3.21 6.80 -20.21
C TYR A 413 4.62 6.28 -20.45
N SER A 414 5.24 6.59 -21.59
CA SER A 414 6.48 5.95 -21.99
C SER A 414 7.63 6.32 -21.05
N LEU A 415 8.42 5.31 -20.69
CA LEU A 415 9.49 5.43 -19.70
C LEU A 415 10.82 5.81 -20.35
N SER A 416 10.99 5.56 -21.66
CA SER A 416 12.29 5.72 -22.36
C SER A 416 12.48 7.02 -23.14
N THR A 417 11.38 7.73 -23.42
CA THR A 417 11.36 8.96 -24.24
C THR A 417 11.87 10.15 -23.44
N SER A 418 11.57 10.21 -22.14
CA SER A 418 12.18 11.12 -21.17
C SER A 418 13.35 10.45 -20.44
N SER A 419 14.55 11.02 -20.55
CA SER A 419 15.73 10.52 -19.84
C SER A 419 15.60 10.69 -18.32
N GLU A 420 14.88 11.72 -17.86
CA GLU A 420 14.61 11.93 -16.44
C GLU A 420 13.72 10.82 -15.88
N ILE A 421 12.61 10.52 -16.56
CA ILE A 421 11.71 9.43 -16.18
C ILE A 421 12.42 8.08 -16.26
N GLN A 422 13.17 7.81 -17.32
CA GLN A 422 13.93 6.57 -17.48
C GLN A 422 14.89 6.34 -16.30
N ASN A 423 15.70 7.36 -15.98
CA ASN A 423 16.70 7.27 -14.91
C ASN A 423 16.03 7.11 -13.54
N TYR A 424 14.92 7.82 -13.32
CA TYR A 424 14.17 7.73 -12.08
C TYR A 424 13.52 6.35 -11.90
N TYR A 425 12.87 5.83 -12.94
CA TYR A 425 12.32 4.48 -12.97
C TYR A 425 13.39 3.41 -12.70
N SER A 426 14.55 3.52 -13.35
CA SER A 426 15.69 2.60 -13.18
C SER A 426 16.18 2.56 -11.72
N LYS A 427 16.23 3.72 -11.06
CA LYS A 427 16.58 3.83 -9.63
C LYS A 427 15.56 3.13 -8.73
N LEU A 428 14.26 3.29 -9.00
CA LEU A 428 13.20 2.67 -8.19
C LEU A 428 13.23 1.14 -8.34
N ILE A 429 13.31 0.63 -9.57
CA ILE A 429 13.23 -0.82 -9.79
C ILE A 429 14.46 -1.60 -9.33
N ALA A 430 15.58 -0.92 -9.08
CA ALA A 430 16.80 -1.53 -8.53
C ALA A 430 16.55 -2.23 -7.18
N ASN A 431 15.51 -1.84 -6.44
CA ASN A 431 15.11 -2.47 -5.18
C ASN A 431 14.91 -4.00 -5.34
N PRO A 432 15.63 -4.85 -4.58
CA PRO A 432 15.47 -6.30 -4.63
C PRO A 432 14.07 -6.82 -4.24
N TYR A 433 13.26 -6.01 -3.54
CA TYR A 433 11.85 -6.32 -3.27
C TYR A 433 11.02 -6.47 -4.55
N LEU A 434 11.44 -5.79 -5.63
CA LEU A 434 10.85 -5.88 -6.95
C LEU A 434 11.51 -7.03 -7.72
N LEU A 435 10.77 -8.12 -7.89
CA LEU A 435 11.25 -9.40 -8.37
C LEU A 435 11.35 -9.42 -9.91
N SER A 436 12.44 -9.97 -10.42
CA SER A 436 12.76 -10.03 -11.86
C SER A 436 12.53 -11.40 -12.50
N LYS A 437 12.01 -12.37 -11.75
CA LYS A 437 11.74 -13.72 -12.24
C LYS A 437 10.55 -14.34 -11.54
N VAL A 438 9.66 -14.97 -12.31
CA VAL A 438 8.55 -15.76 -11.78
C VAL A 438 9.05 -17.17 -11.46
N THR A 439 8.89 -17.56 -10.20
CA THR A 439 9.20 -18.89 -9.66
C THR A 439 8.24 -19.16 -8.51
N ASP A 440 7.93 -20.43 -8.25
CA ASP A 440 7.10 -20.79 -7.10
C ASP A 440 7.73 -20.30 -5.79
N ALA A 441 6.92 -19.68 -4.93
CA ALA A 441 7.35 -19.16 -3.63
C ALA A 441 8.54 -18.18 -3.72
N ALA A 442 8.67 -17.44 -4.83
CA ALA A 442 9.74 -16.45 -5.02
C ALA A 442 9.82 -15.45 -3.85
N LYS A 443 11.03 -14.92 -3.64
CA LYS A 443 11.32 -13.87 -2.66
C LYS A 443 12.61 -13.11 -3.02
N PRO A 444 12.82 -11.91 -2.46
CA PRO A 444 14.07 -11.16 -2.60
C PRO A 444 15.27 -11.97 -2.11
N THR A 445 16.36 -11.99 -2.89
CA THR A 445 17.57 -12.79 -2.60
C THR A 445 18.32 -12.31 -1.36
N ASP A 446 18.31 -11.00 -1.12
CA ASP A 446 18.91 -10.37 0.06
C ASP A 446 17.96 -10.30 1.26
N ARG A 447 16.76 -10.90 1.11
CA ARG A 447 15.71 -10.98 2.13
C ARG A 447 15.06 -9.64 2.48
N VAL A 448 15.29 -8.59 1.71
CA VAL A 448 14.71 -7.27 2.01
C VAL A 448 13.18 -7.32 2.00
N GLY A 449 12.55 -6.70 2.99
CA GLY A 449 11.12 -6.44 3.06
C GLY A 449 10.86 -5.11 3.75
N TYR A 450 9.58 -4.75 3.84
CA TYR A 450 9.16 -3.47 4.41
C TYR A 450 7.99 -3.67 5.35
N LEU A 451 8.05 -3.02 6.51
CA LEU A 451 7.03 -3.10 7.56
C LEU A 451 6.50 -1.69 7.87
N PRO A 452 5.20 -1.52 8.14
CA PRO A 452 4.69 -0.25 8.61
C PRO A 452 5.27 0.07 9.98
N VAL A 453 5.69 1.32 10.19
CA VAL A 453 6.06 1.87 11.49
C VAL A 453 4.80 2.46 12.11
N ASP A 454 4.37 1.89 13.22
CA ASP A 454 3.21 2.36 13.99
C ASP A 454 3.66 3.16 15.23
N ALA A 455 2.73 3.42 16.15
CA ALA A 455 3.04 4.12 17.39
C ALA A 455 3.83 3.25 18.38
N ASN A 456 3.84 1.93 18.18
CA ASN A 456 4.61 1.01 19.01
C ASN A 456 6.09 1.13 18.65
N HIS A 457 6.98 1.05 19.65
CA HIS A 457 8.42 1.16 19.44
C HIS A 457 8.97 -0.08 18.72
N GLN A 458 8.84 -0.09 17.40
CA GLN A 458 9.39 -1.16 16.60
C GLN A 458 10.91 -1.03 16.54
N ALA A 459 11.58 -2.11 16.92
CA ALA A 459 13.03 -2.18 16.92
C ALA A 459 13.59 -2.63 15.57
N PHE A 460 14.71 -2.04 15.17
CA PHE A 460 15.58 -2.56 14.12
C PHE A 460 17.01 -2.78 14.66
N THR A 461 17.82 -3.56 13.94
CA THR A 461 19.24 -3.74 14.27
C THR A 461 20.11 -3.15 13.16
N LYS A 462 21.34 -2.75 13.49
CA LYS A 462 22.36 -2.24 12.57
C LYS A 462 21.98 -0.97 11.80
N GLN A 463 21.11 -1.09 10.81
CA GLN A 463 20.60 0.00 9.99
C GLN A 463 19.23 -0.33 9.39
N THR A 464 18.45 0.69 9.07
CA THR A 464 17.19 0.57 8.33
C THR A 464 17.02 1.75 7.39
N LYS A 465 16.22 1.58 6.34
CA LYS A 465 15.74 2.68 5.48
C LYS A 465 14.29 2.95 5.80
N LEU A 466 13.98 4.20 6.12
CA LEU A 466 12.63 4.71 6.26
C LEU A 466 12.13 5.27 4.93
N ILE A 467 10.90 4.94 4.54
CA ILE A 467 10.23 5.48 3.35
C ILE A 467 8.87 6.03 3.81
N PRO A 468 8.67 7.37 3.75
CA PRO A 468 7.38 7.95 4.09
C PRO A 468 6.43 7.89 2.89
N PHE A 469 5.17 7.57 3.14
CA PHE A 469 4.09 7.88 2.21
C PHE A 469 3.43 9.18 2.65
N VAL A 470 3.57 10.21 1.81
CA VAL A 470 3.01 11.53 2.07
C VAL A 470 1.97 11.88 1.01
N LYS A 471 0.79 12.24 1.48
CA LYS A 471 -0.30 12.89 0.74
C LYS A 471 -0.73 14.10 1.54
N ILE A 472 -0.83 15.24 0.88
CA ILE A 472 -1.37 16.49 1.42
C ILE A 472 -2.42 17.01 0.43
N PRO A 473 -3.30 17.94 0.83
CA PRO A 473 -4.28 18.56 -0.07
C PRO A 473 -3.64 19.20 -1.31
N ASP A 474 -2.44 19.78 -1.14
CA ASP A 474 -1.62 20.24 -2.26
C ASP A 474 -1.10 19.05 -3.08
N VAL A 475 -1.18 19.15 -4.40
CA VAL A 475 -0.67 18.10 -5.31
C VAL A 475 0.84 17.87 -5.12
N TYR A 476 1.59 18.95 -4.91
CA TYR A 476 3.05 18.95 -4.87
C TYR A 476 3.57 19.18 -3.46
N ILE A 477 4.51 18.32 -3.06
CA ILE A 477 5.22 18.43 -1.80
C ILE A 477 6.41 19.39 -2.00
N GLY A 478 6.54 20.39 -1.12
CA GLY A 478 7.66 21.31 -1.15
C GLY A 478 8.89 20.74 -0.45
N LYS A 479 8.69 20.16 0.74
CA LYS A 479 9.79 19.66 1.58
C LYS A 479 9.28 18.64 2.61
N VAL A 480 10.09 17.61 2.87
CA VAL A 480 9.91 16.64 3.96
C VAL A 480 11.10 16.73 4.92
N GLU A 481 10.85 16.95 6.20
CA GLU A 481 11.87 16.92 7.26
C GLU A 481 11.70 15.69 8.15
N TYR A 482 12.82 15.10 8.54
CA TYR A 482 12.92 13.98 9.47
C TYR A 482 13.51 14.49 10.78
N ILE A 483 12.76 14.35 11.86
CA ILE A 483 13.10 14.91 13.17
C ILE A 483 13.23 13.78 14.17
N LEU A 484 14.46 13.46 14.56
CA LEU A 484 14.74 12.40 15.54
C LEU A 484 14.94 13.04 16.91
N ASN A 485 14.11 12.66 17.89
CA ASN A 485 14.19 13.15 19.27
C ASN A 485 14.25 14.70 19.38
N GLY A 486 13.48 15.39 18.53
CA GLY A 486 13.40 16.85 18.49
C GLY A 486 14.45 17.55 17.62
N GLN A 487 15.44 16.83 17.08
CA GLN A 487 16.46 17.37 16.19
C GLN A 487 16.17 17.03 14.72
N VAL A 488 16.18 18.03 13.83
CA VAL A 488 16.11 17.79 12.38
C VAL A 488 17.41 17.11 11.94
N ILE A 489 17.30 15.87 11.46
CA ILE A 489 18.46 15.07 11.00
C ILE A 489 18.54 15.00 9.47
N ALA A 490 17.43 15.25 8.76
CA ALA A 490 17.40 15.34 7.32
C ALA A 490 16.26 16.24 6.83
N SER A 491 16.47 16.88 5.69
CA SER A 491 15.50 17.71 4.98
C SER A 491 15.61 17.41 3.49
N GLN A 492 14.51 17.00 2.86
CA GLN A 492 14.47 16.56 1.47
C GLN A 492 13.45 17.37 0.67
N THR A 493 13.90 17.92 -0.46
CA THR A 493 13.06 18.57 -1.48
C THR A 493 12.87 17.69 -2.69
N ASP A 494 13.85 16.81 -2.96
CA ASP A 494 13.90 15.96 -4.15
C ASP A 494 13.49 14.53 -3.87
N LEU A 495 12.88 13.92 -4.88
CA LEU A 495 12.45 12.52 -4.88
C LEU A 495 13.61 11.56 -5.26
N PRO A 496 13.57 10.29 -4.81
CA PRO A 496 12.56 9.69 -3.93
C PRO A 496 12.78 10.08 -2.47
N TYR A 497 11.68 10.26 -1.72
CA TYR A 497 11.77 10.48 -0.27
C TYR A 497 12.17 9.20 0.46
N GLY A 498 13.15 9.29 1.36
CA GLY A 498 13.52 8.21 2.26
C GLY A 498 14.82 8.48 2.99
N LEU A 499 14.99 7.90 4.17
CA LEU A 499 16.12 8.17 5.05
C LEU A 499 16.75 6.87 5.55
N GLU A 500 18.06 6.72 5.36
CA GLU A 500 18.82 5.67 6.04
C GLU A 500 19.12 6.10 7.48
N LEU A 501 18.89 5.20 8.42
CA LEU A 501 19.20 5.37 9.84
C LEU A 501 20.08 4.24 10.32
N ARG A 502 21.05 4.57 11.16
CA ARG A 502 21.90 3.60 11.83
C ARG A 502 21.42 3.40 13.25
N ALA A 503 21.57 2.19 13.78
CA ALA A 503 21.11 1.85 15.12
C ALA A 503 21.75 2.73 16.19
N GLY A 504 23.02 3.09 16.03
CA GLY A 504 23.76 3.99 16.94
C GLY A 504 23.14 5.37 17.09
N ASP A 505 22.47 5.87 16.04
CA ASP A 505 21.83 7.18 16.03
C ASP A 505 20.44 7.15 16.70
N VAL A 506 19.87 5.95 16.91
CA VAL A 506 18.50 5.76 17.41
C VAL A 506 18.53 5.04 18.77
N PRO A 507 18.67 5.78 19.89
CA PRO A 507 18.51 5.22 21.22
C PRO A 507 17.19 4.47 21.42
N GLU A 508 17.14 3.60 22.43
CA GLU A 508 15.89 2.96 22.86
C GLU A 508 14.87 4.02 23.30
N GLY A 509 13.59 3.85 22.91
CA GLY A 509 12.53 4.82 23.20
C GLY A 509 12.56 6.09 22.34
N SER A 510 13.31 6.10 21.23
CA SER A 510 13.34 7.25 20.33
C SER A 510 12.01 7.48 19.61
N VAL A 511 11.82 8.71 19.15
CA VAL A 511 10.70 9.09 18.29
C VAL A 511 11.21 9.77 17.04
N ILE A 512 10.60 9.46 15.91
CA ILE A 512 10.85 10.16 14.65
C ILE A 512 9.58 10.88 14.19
N GLN A 513 9.72 12.15 13.84
CA GLN A 513 8.64 12.94 13.29
C GLN A 513 8.89 13.23 11.82
N ILE A 514 7.84 13.09 11.01
CA ILE A 514 7.82 13.46 9.60
C ILE A 514 7.04 14.77 9.50
N ARG A 515 7.75 15.86 9.16
CA ARG A 515 7.16 17.19 8.97
C ARG A 515 7.12 17.52 7.49
N VAL A 516 5.97 17.96 7.01
CA VAL A 516 5.72 18.19 5.58
C VAL A 516 5.34 19.64 5.33
N TYR A 517 5.95 20.21 4.30
CA TYR A 517 5.67 21.55 3.79
C TYR A 517 5.18 21.47 2.34
N ASN A 518 4.24 22.34 1.98
CA ASN A 518 3.85 22.54 0.58
C ASN A 518 4.87 23.43 -0.17
N LYS A 519 4.68 23.63 -1.48
CA LYS A 519 5.57 24.44 -2.32
C LYS A 519 5.65 25.92 -1.91
N ALA A 520 4.65 26.43 -1.19
CA ALA A 520 4.66 27.79 -0.64
C ALA A 520 5.46 27.90 0.68
N GLY A 521 6.02 26.79 1.19
CA GLY A 521 6.78 26.76 2.44
C GLY A 521 5.90 26.72 3.70
N LYS A 522 4.59 26.52 3.58
CA LYS A 522 3.68 26.36 4.72
C LYS A 522 3.76 24.94 5.25
N GLN A 523 4.01 24.78 6.55
CA GLN A 523 3.88 23.48 7.20
C GLN A 523 2.44 23.01 7.09
N THR A 524 2.23 21.88 6.42
CA THR A 524 0.89 21.31 6.15
C THR A 524 0.58 20.15 7.08
N ALA A 525 1.61 19.41 7.53
CA ALA A 525 1.41 18.25 8.39
C ALA A 525 2.65 17.90 9.23
N LEU A 526 2.41 17.24 10.36
CA LEU A 526 3.45 16.67 11.24
C LEU A 526 2.90 15.37 11.84
N ARG A 527 3.60 14.25 11.67
CA ARG A 527 3.24 12.98 12.32
C ARG A 527 4.43 12.40 13.06
N THR A 528 4.19 11.82 14.24
CA THR A 528 5.21 11.21 15.11
C THR A 528 5.06 9.69 15.10
N PHE A 529 6.18 8.98 15.05
CA PHE A 529 6.29 7.53 15.06
C PHE A 529 7.25 7.08 16.15
N GLY A 530 6.94 5.97 16.84
CA GLY A 530 7.87 5.34 17.76
C GLY A 530 8.93 4.58 16.99
N LEU A 531 10.21 4.74 17.36
CA LEU A 531 11.30 4.04 16.71
C LEU A 531 12.36 3.65 17.74
N SER A 532 12.85 2.42 17.67
CA SER A 532 13.94 2.00 18.55
C SER A 532 14.94 1.18 17.76
N SER A 533 16.15 1.08 18.30
CA SER A 533 17.13 0.13 17.80
C SER A 533 17.59 -0.81 18.91
N GLN A 534 17.93 -2.03 18.51
CA GLN A 534 18.44 -3.08 19.39
C GLN A 534 19.91 -3.34 19.10
N VAL A 535 20.57 -3.88 20.12
CA VAL A 535 21.92 -4.41 19.99
C VAL A 535 21.89 -5.73 19.24
N SER A 536 22.77 -5.91 18.27
CA SER A 536 22.99 -7.19 17.60
C SER A 536 24.27 -7.87 18.09
N VAL A 537 24.35 -9.19 17.97
CA VAL A 537 25.55 -9.97 18.29
C VAL A 537 25.92 -10.84 17.11
N GLU A 538 27.18 -10.85 16.74
CA GLU A 538 27.75 -11.73 15.73
C GLU A 538 28.83 -12.61 16.34
N ILE A 539 28.84 -13.90 15.99
CA ILE A 539 29.87 -14.85 16.36
C ILE A 539 30.44 -15.42 15.06
N ASP A 540 31.75 -15.22 14.83
CA ASP A 540 32.45 -15.68 13.61
C ASP A 540 31.75 -15.27 12.31
N GLY A 541 31.29 -14.02 12.27
CA GLY A 541 30.56 -13.44 11.12
C GLY A 541 29.11 -13.91 10.97
N LYS A 542 28.59 -14.71 11.91
CA LYS A 542 27.19 -15.15 11.92
C LYS A 542 26.39 -14.38 12.97
N GLU A 543 25.34 -13.69 12.53
CA GLU A 543 24.41 -12.99 13.41
C GLU A 543 23.60 -13.98 14.26
N GLN A 544 23.51 -13.68 15.56
CA GLN A 544 22.81 -14.49 16.54
C GLN A 544 21.41 -13.94 16.80
N LYS A 545 20.43 -14.83 16.96
CA LYS A 545 19.05 -14.48 17.34
C LYS A 545 18.80 -14.91 18.77
N PHE A 546 18.10 -14.08 19.52
CA PHE A 546 17.83 -14.32 20.93
C PHE A 546 16.34 -14.14 21.23
N GLU A 547 15.81 -14.94 22.14
CA GLU A 547 14.47 -14.73 22.71
C GLU A 547 14.46 -13.45 23.57
N GLN A 548 15.53 -13.23 24.34
CA GLN A 548 15.80 -11.97 25.03
C GLN A 548 16.93 -11.23 24.34
N ALA A 549 16.63 -10.07 23.74
CA ALA A 549 17.64 -9.24 23.08
C ALA A 549 18.70 -8.73 24.08
N PRO A 550 19.94 -8.46 23.63
CA PRO A 550 20.92 -7.77 24.46
C PRO A 550 20.43 -6.37 24.85
N VAL A 551 20.81 -5.93 26.04
CA VAL A 551 20.40 -4.65 26.62
C VAL A 551 21.61 -3.81 27.02
N ILE A 552 21.46 -2.50 27.12
CA ILE A 552 22.51 -1.63 27.65
C ILE A 552 22.13 -1.24 29.08
N VAL A 553 22.92 -1.67 30.05
CA VAL A 553 22.75 -1.34 31.46
C VAL A 553 23.90 -0.46 31.90
N LYS A 554 23.59 0.79 32.30
CA LYS A 554 24.59 1.77 32.77
C LYS A 554 25.79 1.93 31.80
N GLY A 555 25.53 1.93 30.51
CA GLY A 555 26.57 2.05 29.47
C GLY A 555 27.32 0.76 29.14
N SER A 556 27.06 -0.36 29.83
CA SER A 556 27.61 -1.67 29.50
C SER A 556 26.62 -2.49 28.69
N THR A 557 27.08 -3.13 27.62
CA THR A 557 26.27 -4.06 26.83
C THR A 557 26.18 -5.41 27.53
N PHE A 558 24.96 -5.83 27.84
CA PHE A 558 24.62 -7.08 28.49
C PHE A 558 24.01 -8.04 27.47
N THR A 559 24.58 -9.24 27.37
CA THR A 559 24.17 -10.24 26.37
C THR A 559 23.66 -11.53 27.04
N PRO A 560 22.73 -12.27 26.43
CA PRO A 560 22.27 -13.56 26.94
C PRO A 560 23.43 -14.56 27.07
N LEU A 561 23.81 -14.85 28.31
CA LEU A 561 25.02 -15.62 28.62
C LEU A 561 24.92 -17.04 28.06
N ARG A 562 23.80 -17.72 28.32
CA ARG A 562 23.58 -19.11 27.90
C ARG A 562 23.70 -19.27 26.39
N ALA A 563 22.95 -18.46 25.64
CA ALA A 563 22.89 -18.56 24.18
C ALA A 563 24.26 -18.33 23.53
N ILE A 564 25.03 -17.34 23.99
CA ILE A 564 26.37 -17.09 23.44
C ILE A 564 27.33 -18.23 23.80
N PHE A 565 27.32 -18.71 25.04
CA PHE A 565 28.18 -19.82 25.45
C PHE A 565 27.86 -21.12 24.69
N GLU A 566 26.60 -21.47 24.54
CA GLU A 566 26.16 -22.64 23.78
C GLU A 566 26.53 -22.49 22.29
N ALA A 567 26.35 -21.30 21.69
CA ALA A 567 26.80 -21.01 20.33
C ALA A 567 28.33 -21.12 20.17
N MET A 568 29.09 -20.83 21.22
CA MET A 568 30.54 -21.03 21.28
C MET A 568 30.94 -22.48 21.66
N GLY A 569 29.98 -23.41 21.82
CA GLY A 569 30.23 -24.83 22.07
C GLY A 569 30.42 -25.21 23.55
N ALA A 570 29.97 -24.37 24.48
CA ALA A 570 29.97 -24.69 25.91
C ALA A 570 28.65 -25.33 26.36
N THR A 571 28.69 -26.14 27.41
CA THR A 571 27.48 -26.59 28.14
C THR A 571 27.20 -25.62 29.28
N VAL A 572 25.93 -25.31 29.54
CA VAL A 572 25.52 -24.34 30.57
C VAL A 572 24.45 -24.96 31.48
N ASP A 573 24.71 -24.98 32.77
CA ASP A 573 23.78 -25.41 33.82
C ASP A 573 23.40 -24.23 34.71
N TYR A 574 22.15 -24.17 35.14
CA TYR A 574 21.66 -23.18 36.10
C TYR A 574 21.06 -23.87 37.32
N GLU A 575 21.62 -23.58 38.49
CA GLU A 575 21.08 -24.00 39.78
C GLU A 575 20.23 -22.88 40.37
N ALA A 576 18.92 -23.10 40.43
CA ALA A 576 17.96 -22.10 40.88
C ALA A 576 18.10 -21.81 42.38
N ALA A 577 18.39 -22.83 43.21
CA ALA A 577 18.47 -22.67 44.66
C ALA A 577 19.60 -21.69 45.07
N THR A 578 20.71 -21.73 44.35
CA THR A 578 21.87 -20.87 44.61
C THR A 578 22.07 -19.77 43.57
N ARG A 579 21.13 -19.63 42.63
CA ARG A 579 21.19 -18.68 41.50
C ARG A 579 22.54 -18.71 40.78
N THR A 580 23.08 -19.92 40.60
CA THR A 580 24.45 -20.14 40.10
C THR A 580 24.40 -20.71 38.69
N VAL A 581 25.10 -20.06 37.77
CA VAL A 581 25.41 -20.59 36.44
C VAL A 581 26.75 -21.31 36.47
N THR A 582 26.78 -22.55 35.98
CA THR A 582 28.02 -23.28 35.69
C THR A 582 28.13 -23.49 34.20
N ALA A 583 29.23 -23.07 33.58
CA ALA A 583 29.46 -23.28 32.15
C ALA A 583 30.79 -23.99 31.91
N LYS A 584 30.85 -24.90 30.92
CA LYS A 584 32.06 -25.68 30.62
C LYS A 584 32.31 -25.78 29.12
N LYS A 585 33.57 -25.59 28.71
CA LYS A 585 34.06 -25.86 27.35
C LYS A 585 35.50 -26.35 27.43
N GLY A 586 35.76 -27.57 26.96
CA GLY A 586 37.09 -28.19 27.11
C GLY A 586 37.51 -28.25 28.58
N SER A 587 38.70 -27.73 28.88
CA SER A 587 39.22 -27.63 30.26
C SER A 587 38.73 -26.40 31.03
N THR A 588 38.07 -25.44 30.36
CA THR A 588 37.63 -24.20 31.00
C THR A 588 36.28 -24.41 31.69
N THR A 589 36.22 -24.14 33.00
CA THR A 589 35.00 -24.14 33.80
C THR A 589 34.74 -22.76 34.39
N LEU A 590 33.55 -22.22 34.16
CA LEU A 590 33.04 -21.02 34.79
C LEU A 590 32.02 -21.38 35.88
N ARG A 591 32.11 -20.71 37.03
CA ARG A 591 31.06 -20.64 38.04
C ARG A 591 30.74 -19.17 38.31
N LEU A 592 29.50 -18.78 38.05
CA LEU A 592 28.97 -17.43 38.19
C LEU A 592 27.74 -17.46 39.09
N THR A 593 27.67 -16.57 40.09
CA THR A 593 26.45 -16.36 40.88
C THR A 593 25.84 -15.03 40.45
N LEU A 594 24.52 -15.00 40.22
CA LEU A 594 23.81 -13.77 39.85
C LEU A 594 23.99 -12.68 40.92
N ASP A 595 24.00 -11.44 40.48
CA ASP A 595 24.13 -10.22 41.30
C ASP A 595 25.45 -10.11 42.09
N GLN A 596 26.45 -10.93 41.75
CA GLN A 596 27.81 -10.87 42.28
C GLN A 596 28.79 -10.38 41.21
N LYS A 597 29.72 -9.50 41.58
CA LYS A 597 30.81 -9.06 40.68
C LYS A 597 31.93 -10.09 40.59
N THR A 598 32.16 -10.85 41.66
CA THR A 598 33.18 -11.91 41.68
C THR A 598 32.63 -13.17 41.05
N VAL A 599 33.31 -13.69 40.03
CA VAL A 599 33.04 -14.98 39.38
C VAL A 599 34.31 -15.84 39.38
N TYR A 600 34.17 -17.14 39.12
CA TYR A 600 35.31 -18.06 39.15
C TYR A 600 35.52 -18.74 37.80
N VAL A 601 36.66 -18.51 37.16
CA VAL A 601 37.08 -19.20 35.93
C VAL A 601 38.25 -20.12 36.29
N ASN A 602 38.09 -21.43 36.11
CA ASN A 602 39.05 -22.45 36.52
C ASN A 602 39.46 -22.34 38.01
N GLY A 603 38.51 -21.96 38.86
CA GLY A 603 38.72 -21.75 40.28
C GLY A 603 39.40 -20.42 40.65
N GLN A 604 39.86 -19.62 39.68
CA GLN A 604 40.42 -18.29 39.93
C GLN A 604 39.35 -17.21 39.91
N ALA A 605 39.41 -16.30 40.87
CA ALA A 605 38.48 -15.18 40.97
C ALA A 605 38.73 -14.15 39.86
N VAL A 606 37.67 -13.80 39.13
CA VAL A 606 37.63 -12.76 38.10
C VAL A 606 36.57 -11.74 38.52
N GLN A 607 36.87 -10.44 38.37
CA GLN A 607 35.91 -9.38 38.65
C GLN A 607 35.20 -8.93 37.39
N LEU A 608 33.88 -8.82 37.47
CA LEU A 608 33.03 -8.22 36.44
C LEU A 608 32.90 -6.71 36.67
N ASP A 609 32.88 -5.94 35.59
CA ASP A 609 32.60 -4.50 35.63
C ASP A 609 31.21 -4.24 36.25
N GLU A 610 30.21 -5.00 35.80
CA GLU A 610 28.86 -5.04 36.36
C GLU A 610 28.43 -6.51 36.57
N PRO A 611 27.69 -6.81 37.64
CA PRO A 611 27.29 -8.17 37.94
C PRO A 611 26.31 -8.70 36.88
N ALA A 612 26.35 -10.00 36.62
CA ALA A 612 25.35 -10.66 35.79
C ALA A 612 23.97 -10.65 36.48
N GLN A 613 22.92 -10.48 35.70
CA GLN A 613 21.57 -10.18 36.19
C GLN A 613 20.54 -11.07 35.51
N LEU A 614 19.38 -11.22 36.16
CA LEU A 614 18.22 -11.83 35.54
C LEU A 614 17.35 -10.75 34.89
N VAL A 615 17.15 -10.82 33.57
CA VAL A 615 16.26 -9.93 32.82
C VAL A 615 15.23 -10.79 32.12
N ASN A 616 13.94 -10.61 32.45
CA ASN A 616 12.82 -11.39 31.90
C ASN A 616 13.02 -12.92 31.95
N GLY A 617 13.67 -13.42 33.01
CA GLY A 617 13.96 -14.85 33.17
C GLY A 617 15.25 -15.35 32.50
N TYR A 618 15.98 -14.48 31.79
CA TYR A 618 17.26 -14.82 31.16
C TYR A 618 18.43 -14.26 31.94
N THR A 619 19.51 -15.04 32.07
CA THR A 619 20.78 -14.55 32.64
C THR A 619 21.52 -13.73 31.59
N LEU A 620 21.70 -12.45 31.85
CA LEU A 620 22.52 -11.55 31.04
C LEU A 620 23.77 -11.16 31.81
N ALA A 621 24.89 -11.05 31.10
CA ALA A 621 26.17 -10.64 31.66
C ALA A 621 26.90 -9.71 30.67
N PRO A 622 27.91 -8.93 31.12
CA PRO A 622 28.67 -8.05 30.24
C PRO A 622 29.23 -8.80 29.02
N ALA A 623 28.99 -8.25 27.83
CA ALA A 623 29.30 -8.90 26.55
C ALA A 623 30.79 -9.29 26.42
N ARG A 624 31.69 -8.43 26.94
CA ARG A 624 33.14 -8.71 26.95
C ARG A 624 33.45 -9.96 27.75
N PHE A 625 32.94 -10.06 28.97
CA PHE A 625 33.13 -11.24 29.82
C PHE A 625 32.60 -12.51 29.14
N VAL A 626 31.37 -12.45 28.62
CA VAL A 626 30.75 -13.60 27.94
C VAL A 626 31.56 -14.01 26.69
N GLY A 627 31.97 -13.09 25.83
CA GLY A 627 32.71 -13.45 24.62
C GLY A 627 34.16 -13.89 24.87
N GLU A 628 34.81 -13.41 25.93
CA GLU A 628 36.23 -13.71 26.21
C GLU A 628 36.44 -14.95 27.10
N THR A 629 35.43 -15.36 27.89
CA THR A 629 35.54 -16.50 28.84
C THR A 629 36.06 -17.78 28.18
N PHE A 630 35.64 -18.04 26.94
CA PHE A 630 36.02 -19.23 26.19
C PHE A 630 36.98 -18.94 25.02
N GLY A 631 37.80 -17.89 25.17
CA GLY A 631 38.93 -17.59 24.27
C GLY A 631 38.58 -16.76 23.03
N GLY A 632 37.37 -16.21 22.95
CA GLY A 632 36.97 -15.28 21.90
C GLY A 632 37.59 -13.89 22.08
N LYS A 633 37.59 -13.09 21.00
CA LYS A 633 37.87 -11.65 21.03
C LYS A 633 36.58 -10.88 20.82
N VAL A 634 36.33 -9.87 21.65
CA VAL A 634 35.12 -9.05 21.58
C VAL A 634 35.43 -7.65 21.04
N ALA A 635 34.64 -7.21 20.06
CA ALA A 635 34.61 -5.85 19.56
C ALA A 635 33.20 -5.25 19.67
N TRP A 636 33.11 -3.93 19.83
CA TRP A 636 31.87 -3.18 19.83
C TRP A 636 31.91 -2.13 18.74
N ASP A 637 30.89 -2.12 17.87
CA ASP A 637 30.63 -1.03 16.93
C ASP A 637 29.42 -0.22 17.41
N GLY A 638 29.67 1.01 17.86
CA GLY A 638 28.62 1.92 18.33
C GLY A 638 27.69 2.40 17.22
N THR A 639 28.16 2.43 15.97
CA THR A 639 27.39 2.90 14.81
C THR A 639 26.28 1.92 14.46
N SER A 640 26.61 0.63 14.39
CA SER A 640 25.64 -0.43 14.11
C SER A 640 25.04 -1.05 15.38
N ARG A 641 25.50 -0.65 16.57
CA ARG A 641 25.19 -1.28 17.86
C ARG A 641 25.43 -2.80 17.82
N THR A 642 26.60 -3.20 17.36
CA THR A 642 26.95 -4.62 17.16
C THR A 642 28.07 -5.06 18.09
N VAL A 643 27.85 -6.17 18.80
CA VAL A 643 28.91 -6.92 19.48
C VAL A 643 29.42 -8.00 18.51
N THR A 644 30.70 -7.98 18.19
CA THR A 644 31.34 -9.04 17.38
C THR A 644 32.22 -9.89 18.26
N ILE A 645 32.05 -11.20 18.20
CA ILE A 645 32.85 -12.21 18.88
C ILE A 645 33.58 -13.03 17.82
N THR A 646 34.91 -13.05 17.85
CA THR A 646 35.73 -13.88 16.97
C THR A 646 36.40 -14.98 17.78
N THR A 647 36.06 -16.23 17.50
CA THR A 647 36.68 -17.40 18.10
C THR A 647 37.98 -17.76 17.38
N LYS A 648 38.86 -18.51 18.04
CA LYS A 648 40.15 -18.93 17.50
C LYS A 648 40.07 -20.28 16.80
#